data_AF-A0A2E5EUD6-F1
#
_entry.id   AF-A0A2E5EUD6-F1
#
_cell.length_a   1.000
_cell.length_b   1.000
_cell.length_c   1.000
_cell.angle_alpha   90.00
_cell.angle_beta   90.00
_cell.angle_gamma   90.00
#
_symmetry.space_group_name_H-M   'P 1'
#
loop_
_entity.id
_entity.type
_entity.pdbx_description
1 polymer ?
#
loop_
_entity_poly.entity_id
_entity_poly.type
_entity_poly.pdbx_seq_one_letter_code
_entity_poly.pdbx_strand_id
1 'polypeptide(L)'
;MNNYQTIFMSLFLIALFSASPLSASVSRTIAHTQEKMSGSRSHSLGNTNPVLIGDINASLINPASLNSVDTMPFSFSQLTIMGEFDYNVLSLSYPFDIPLSFLNARLKKQRISLGLNYGSVALNQIPQTILLNNEIWQVDSFKGGFQLVDFTSGTSFYDVFGLNAISLGTGLKFISSQISSFKAAGYGLDIGVIGSRFIDYHQLNSLHAGLAFHNILSSPIRYNSSNNKGILPTKAYLGLRADLYSDMLSLFLNNDQNGINLGAEYQLQENIVLRGSRASSSYNAGVGIIFDRISSGFSANDYTMRLDYNYQYNAYPFHKEPSHSFTFSILGNARPKPPLILSPYAEQLIINEPTIMLSGVGPKNTALQVYNNDTLARSTLTSKFGTWKIPRLDLNQGRNDLHIIAFDVTKELSNKSNVVTVFSDLISPTFNVNIKPKNNTYIVSVTANEQLDWLTGKIDNMALTFTQTNPQSQFKPVNPLLPSHWVSEFTAPDHLKNHAYLPKEMSMLYFQGSDLASNQSQLLQFPFFLQMDYPKDKHVHYKKTIRCIGSISPLISQLSINDHRIYIDQDLNFSISLELEAGKNLIPIQLTPTEGDDIYSYIRILRLKTFPDLTRRTKGKREIEFLATLGVLDSDFDNLFHPKKVVTRDYITKLMVLLMGETELKNPEYDLFFDVPKDHPYAPYILVAIDQGLMFAFPDGTFKPDQGLTLTEVVMMLVNAGIIDDVEVEEEAEGEYLTRAGLAEFLAYTPSYELKIERLINWEAGYDRPTQ
;
A
#
# COMPACT_ATOMS: atom_id res chain seq x y z
N MET A 1 -41.09 10.63 -1.10
CA MET A 1 -41.42 10.77 -2.54
C MET A 1 -40.67 12.00 -3.04
N ASN A 2 -39.56 11.80 -3.76
CA ASN A 2 -38.64 12.88 -4.14
C ASN A 2 -38.93 13.38 -5.56
N ASN A 3 -38.83 14.71 -5.73
CA ASN A 3 -39.15 15.56 -6.89
C ASN A 3 -38.52 15.20 -8.25
N TYR A 4 -37.80 14.08 -8.37
CA TYR A 4 -37.23 13.57 -9.64
C TYR A 4 -38.22 12.72 -10.44
N GLN A 5 -39.27 12.16 -9.81
CA GLN A 5 -40.29 11.36 -10.49
C GLN A 5 -41.16 12.18 -11.45
N THR A 6 -41.40 13.45 -11.14
CA THR A 6 -42.27 14.33 -11.91
C THR A 6 -41.58 14.94 -13.13
N ILE A 7 -40.26 15.15 -13.08
CA ILE A 7 -39.48 15.78 -14.15
C ILE A 7 -39.24 14.80 -15.32
N PHE A 8 -39.02 13.53 -15.03
CA PHE A 8 -38.82 12.51 -16.07
C PHE A 8 -40.14 12.20 -16.82
N MET A 9 -41.28 12.22 -16.13
CA MET A 9 -42.60 11.99 -16.73
C MET A 9 -43.06 13.18 -17.61
N SER A 10 -42.64 14.40 -17.28
CA SER A 10 -43.05 15.62 -18.00
C SER A 10 -42.18 15.93 -19.22
N LEU A 11 -40.88 15.63 -19.20
CA LEU A 11 -40.03 15.65 -20.42
C LEU A 11 -40.44 14.58 -21.43
N PHE A 12 -40.98 13.47 -20.94
CA PHE A 12 -41.47 12.36 -21.77
C PHE A 12 -42.79 12.68 -22.51
N LEU A 13 -43.65 13.52 -21.91
CA LEU A 13 -44.91 14.00 -22.52
C LEU A 13 -44.71 15.14 -23.53
N ILE A 14 -43.61 15.90 -23.44
CA ILE A 14 -43.30 16.99 -24.38
C ILE A 14 -42.74 16.44 -25.70
N ALA A 15 -42.07 15.29 -25.69
CA ALA A 15 -41.62 14.60 -26.90
C ALA A 15 -42.78 13.98 -27.72
N LEU A 16 -43.97 13.81 -27.12
CA LEU A 16 -45.15 13.24 -27.77
C LEU A 16 -45.89 14.20 -28.73
N PHE A 17 -45.53 15.51 -28.78
CA PHE A 17 -46.31 16.52 -29.51
C PHE A 17 -45.57 17.33 -30.58
N SER A 18 -44.32 17.01 -30.93
CA SER A 18 -43.59 17.76 -31.98
C SER A 18 -43.10 16.87 -33.11
N ALA A 19 -43.98 16.56 -34.06
CA ALA A 19 -43.58 16.09 -35.39
C ALA A 19 -44.60 16.56 -36.44
N SER A 20 -44.42 17.79 -36.93
CA SER A 20 -45.05 18.26 -38.17
C SER A 20 -44.09 18.05 -39.36
N PRO A 21 -44.57 17.60 -40.54
CA PRO A 21 -43.71 17.37 -41.69
C PRO A 21 -43.44 18.67 -42.46
N LEU A 22 -42.17 18.92 -42.83
CA LEU A 22 -41.81 19.90 -43.85
C LEU A 22 -41.61 19.19 -45.21
N SER A 23 -42.34 19.66 -46.21
CA SER A 23 -42.20 19.48 -47.67
C SER A 23 -40.85 20.03 -48.22
N ALA A 24 -40.26 19.66 -49.37
CA ALA A 24 -40.57 18.73 -50.45
C ALA A 24 -39.27 18.39 -51.25
N SER A 25 -39.10 17.12 -51.59
CA SER A 25 -38.60 16.58 -52.87
C SER A 25 -39.21 15.17 -52.96
N VAL A 26 -39.54 14.62 -54.14
CA VAL A 26 -40.24 13.32 -54.23
C VAL A 26 -39.29 12.17 -53.91
N SER A 27 -38.85 12.08 -52.67
CA SER A 27 -38.31 10.89 -52.04
C SER A 27 -39.50 10.05 -51.60
N ARG A 28 -39.66 8.84 -52.16
CA ARG A 28 -40.61 7.87 -51.61
C ARG A 28 -39.97 7.22 -50.39
N THR A 29 -40.58 7.40 -49.22
CA THR A 29 -40.25 6.60 -48.04
C THR A 29 -40.62 5.15 -48.33
N ILE A 30 -39.66 4.25 -48.20
CA ILE A 30 -39.92 2.81 -48.37
C ILE A 30 -40.57 2.24 -47.12
N ALA A 31 -41.34 1.16 -47.28
CA ALA A 31 -41.94 0.46 -46.16
C ALA A 31 -40.86 -0.05 -45.19
N HIS A 32 -41.05 0.17 -43.90
CA HIS A 32 -40.09 -0.24 -42.86
C HIS A 32 -40.32 -1.72 -42.49
N THR A 33 -39.75 -2.63 -43.27
CA THR A 33 -40.03 -4.08 -43.17
C THR A 33 -39.38 -4.76 -41.97
N GLN A 34 -38.36 -4.16 -41.36
CA GLN A 34 -37.65 -4.68 -40.17
C GLN A 34 -38.58 -4.90 -38.98
N GLU A 35 -39.62 -4.08 -38.80
CA GLU A 35 -40.59 -4.26 -37.71
C GLU A 35 -41.28 -5.62 -37.72
N LYS A 36 -41.40 -6.25 -38.89
CA LYS A 36 -42.02 -7.58 -39.04
C LYS A 36 -41.01 -8.71 -38.92
N MET A 37 -39.72 -8.40 -39.02
CA MET A 37 -38.60 -9.34 -38.86
C MET A 37 -38.31 -9.54 -37.36
N SER A 38 -39.32 -9.94 -36.60
CA SER A 38 -39.20 -10.26 -35.16
C SER A 38 -39.68 -11.70 -34.89
N GLY A 39 -39.41 -12.21 -33.70
CA GLY A 39 -39.84 -13.56 -33.30
C GLY A 39 -41.32 -13.64 -32.91
N SER A 40 -41.88 -14.84 -32.88
CA SER A 40 -43.28 -15.12 -32.52
C SER A 40 -43.66 -14.62 -31.14
N ARG A 41 -42.73 -14.66 -30.17
CA ARG A 41 -42.93 -14.02 -28.86
C ARG A 41 -43.17 -12.52 -28.99
N SER A 42 -42.37 -11.84 -29.82
CA SER A 42 -42.55 -10.41 -30.09
C SER A 42 -43.89 -10.14 -30.78
N HIS A 43 -44.26 -10.93 -31.80
CA HIS A 43 -45.56 -10.82 -32.47
C HIS A 43 -46.73 -10.96 -31.48
N SER A 44 -46.64 -11.92 -30.56
CA SER A 44 -47.66 -12.16 -29.53
C SER A 44 -47.84 -10.98 -28.58
N LEU A 45 -46.80 -10.14 -28.41
CA LEU A 45 -46.71 -9.05 -27.44
C LEU A 45 -46.65 -7.66 -28.10
N GLY A 46 -47.27 -7.51 -29.27
CA GLY A 46 -47.40 -6.21 -29.93
C GLY A 46 -46.30 -5.87 -30.93
N ASN A 47 -45.55 -6.87 -31.41
CA ASN A 47 -44.57 -6.88 -32.50
C ASN A 47 -43.33 -5.97 -32.35
N THR A 48 -43.52 -4.70 -32.02
CA THR A 48 -42.50 -3.64 -31.94
C THR A 48 -42.12 -3.29 -30.51
N ASN A 49 -42.10 -4.28 -29.62
CA ASN A 49 -41.87 -4.07 -28.20
C ASN A 49 -40.36 -3.92 -27.89
N PRO A 50 -39.87 -2.74 -27.48
CA PRO A 50 -38.44 -2.51 -27.28
C PRO A 50 -37.94 -2.94 -25.89
N VAL A 51 -38.78 -3.56 -25.06
CA VAL A 51 -38.40 -3.98 -23.68
C VAL A 51 -38.34 -5.50 -23.53
N LEU A 52 -38.36 -6.23 -24.64
CA LEU A 52 -38.24 -7.68 -24.62
C LEU A 52 -36.81 -8.09 -24.27
N ILE A 53 -36.70 -8.87 -23.19
CA ILE A 53 -35.47 -9.41 -22.61
C ILE A 53 -35.58 -10.94 -22.69
N GLY A 54 -34.48 -11.63 -22.98
CA GLY A 54 -34.41 -13.09 -23.12
C GLY A 54 -34.93 -13.62 -24.46
N ASP A 55 -34.93 -12.78 -25.50
CA ASP A 55 -35.26 -13.16 -26.87
C ASP A 55 -34.28 -12.48 -27.81
N ILE A 56 -33.47 -13.27 -28.52
CA ILE A 56 -32.49 -12.71 -29.44
C ILE A 56 -33.14 -11.99 -30.62
N ASN A 57 -34.32 -12.41 -31.09
CA ASN A 57 -34.99 -11.74 -32.20
C ASN A 57 -35.46 -10.33 -31.82
N ALA A 58 -35.54 -10.02 -30.51
CA ALA A 58 -35.83 -8.66 -30.04
C ALA A 58 -34.71 -7.67 -30.34
N SER A 59 -33.48 -8.13 -30.65
CA SER A 59 -32.37 -7.23 -31.01
C SER A 59 -32.65 -6.45 -32.29
N LEU A 60 -33.46 -7.02 -33.19
CA LEU A 60 -33.93 -6.35 -34.42
C LEU A 60 -34.91 -5.20 -34.13
N ILE A 61 -35.50 -5.15 -32.94
CA ILE A 61 -36.32 -4.02 -32.48
C ILE A 61 -35.53 -3.12 -31.54
N ASN A 62 -34.87 -3.67 -30.53
CA ASN A 62 -34.01 -2.92 -29.62
C ASN A 62 -32.68 -3.68 -29.42
N PRO A 63 -31.56 -3.19 -29.99
CA PRO A 63 -30.26 -3.84 -29.83
C PRO A 63 -29.80 -4.04 -28.37
N ALA A 64 -30.29 -3.23 -27.43
CA ALA A 64 -29.98 -3.37 -25.99
C ALA A 64 -30.55 -4.66 -25.36
N SER A 65 -31.50 -5.32 -26.02
CA SER A 65 -32.04 -6.63 -25.58
C SER A 65 -30.98 -7.74 -25.62
N LEU A 66 -29.91 -7.57 -26.40
CA LEU A 66 -28.89 -8.60 -26.62
C LEU A 66 -28.13 -8.99 -25.34
N ASN A 67 -27.95 -8.05 -24.39
CA ASN A 67 -27.25 -8.34 -23.13
C ASN A 67 -28.03 -9.30 -22.22
N SER A 68 -29.28 -9.60 -22.53
CA SER A 68 -30.08 -10.52 -21.71
C SER A 68 -29.66 -11.99 -21.83
N VAL A 69 -28.79 -12.32 -22.78
CA VAL A 69 -28.44 -13.69 -23.15
C VAL A 69 -26.97 -13.99 -22.84
N ASP A 70 -26.72 -15.01 -22.01
CA ASP A 70 -25.42 -15.28 -21.40
C ASP A 70 -24.63 -16.43 -22.05
N THR A 71 -25.15 -16.97 -23.14
CA THR A 71 -24.56 -18.09 -23.89
C THR A 71 -24.57 -17.78 -25.38
N MET A 72 -24.34 -18.76 -26.25
CA MET A 72 -24.47 -18.59 -27.70
C MET A 72 -25.89 -18.99 -28.14
N PRO A 73 -26.91 -18.12 -28.02
CA PRO A 73 -28.27 -18.44 -28.43
C PRO A 73 -28.37 -18.47 -29.96
N PHE A 74 -29.31 -19.26 -30.43
CA PHE A 74 -29.69 -19.34 -31.83
C PHE A 74 -31.20 -19.26 -31.93
N SER A 75 -31.72 -18.56 -32.94
CA SER A 75 -33.15 -18.54 -33.21
C SER A 75 -33.43 -18.54 -34.70
N PHE A 76 -34.49 -19.27 -35.07
CA PHE A 76 -35.09 -19.26 -36.39
C PHE A 76 -36.59 -18.97 -36.24
N SER A 77 -37.08 -17.94 -36.94
CA SER A 77 -38.48 -17.55 -36.95
C SER A 77 -39.00 -17.51 -38.38
N GLN A 78 -40.19 -18.05 -38.59
CA GLN A 78 -40.95 -17.95 -39.83
C GLN A 78 -42.30 -17.28 -39.54
N LEU A 79 -42.66 -16.28 -40.34
CA LEU A 79 -43.97 -15.63 -40.30
C LEU A 79 -44.54 -15.62 -41.71
N THR A 80 -45.77 -16.12 -41.85
CA THR A 80 -46.53 -16.00 -43.10
C THR A 80 -47.68 -15.01 -42.87
N ILE A 81 -47.68 -13.92 -43.63
CA ILE A 81 -48.72 -12.89 -43.56
C ILE A 81 -49.69 -13.10 -44.73
N MET A 82 -50.99 -13.19 -44.41
CA MET A 82 -52.08 -13.31 -45.40
C MET A 82 -51.94 -14.51 -46.37
N GLY A 83 -51.06 -15.48 -46.06
CA GLY A 83 -50.75 -16.60 -46.94
C GLY A 83 -49.81 -16.30 -48.11
N GLU A 84 -49.36 -15.05 -48.26
CA GLU A 84 -48.67 -14.57 -49.48
C GLU A 84 -47.23 -14.08 -49.21
N PHE A 85 -47.00 -13.44 -48.05
CA PHE A 85 -45.67 -12.93 -47.69
C PHE A 85 -44.98 -13.84 -46.70
N ASP A 86 -43.81 -14.34 -47.09
CA ASP A 86 -42.96 -15.17 -46.23
C ASP A 86 -41.83 -14.33 -45.63
N TYR A 87 -41.83 -14.26 -44.30
CA TYR A 87 -40.77 -13.67 -43.50
C TYR A 87 -39.96 -14.76 -42.84
N ASN A 88 -38.63 -14.68 -42.97
CA ASN A 88 -37.71 -15.57 -42.28
C ASN A 88 -36.70 -14.72 -41.51
N VAL A 89 -36.45 -15.09 -40.25
CA VAL A 89 -35.47 -14.43 -39.39
C VAL A 89 -34.55 -15.49 -38.80
N LEU A 90 -33.25 -15.26 -38.91
CA LEU A 90 -32.21 -16.05 -38.29
C LEU A 90 -31.40 -15.13 -37.38
N SER A 91 -31.19 -15.53 -36.13
CA SER A 91 -30.46 -14.71 -35.15
C SER A 91 -29.48 -15.58 -34.37
N LEU A 92 -28.25 -15.09 -34.24
CA LEU A 92 -27.16 -15.72 -33.50
C LEU A 92 -26.46 -14.67 -32.63
N SER A 93 -26.06 -15.03 -31.40
CA SER A 93 -25.25 -14.13 -30.56
C SER A 93 -24.06 -14.84 -29.93
N TYR A 94 -23.00 -14.07 -29.66
CA TYR A 94 -21.81 -14.51 -28.96
C TYR A 94 -21.40 -13.47 -27.91
N PRO A 95 -21.52 -13.78 -26.60
CA PRO A 95 -21.03 -12.94 -25.52
C PRO A 95 -19.55 -13.20 -25.21
N PHE A 96 -18.79 -12.13 -24.94
CA PHE A 96 -17.40 -12.22 -24.46
C PHE A 96 -17.06 -11.05 -23.52
N ASP A 97 -15.98 -11.21 -22.77
CA ASP A 97 -15.54 -10.21 -21.79
C ASP A 97 -14.32 -9.46 -22.32
N ILE A 98 -14.42 -8.12 -22.40
CA ILE A 98 -13.33 -7.25 -22.84
C ILE A 98 -12.60 -6.68 -21.62
N PRO A 99 -11.27 -6.82 -21.53
CA PRO A 99 -10.48 -6.11 -20.55
C PRO A 99 -10.42 -4.61 -20.88
N LEU A 100 -10.97 -3.76 -20.03
CA LEU A 100 -10.93 -2.29 -20.17
C LEU A 100 -9.72 -1.74 -19.41
N SER A 101 -8.53 -1.91 -19.97
CA SER A 101 -7.28 -1.48 -19.34
C SER A 101 -7.00 0.04 -19.45
N PHE A 102 -7.74 0.76 -20.30
CA PHE A 102 -7.41 2.15 -20.70
C PHE A 102 -8.19 3.24 -19.96
N LEU A 103 -9.20 2.87 -19.15
CA LEU A 103 -9.96 3.80 -18.32
C LEU A 103 -9.67 3.44 -16.86
N ASN A 104 -9.24 4.42 -16.06
CA ASN A 104 -9.16 4.33 -14.58
C ASN A 104 -10.57 4.22 -13.96
N ALA A 105 -11.42 3.37 -14.50
CA ALA A 105 -12.82 3.27 -14.19
C ALA A 105 -13.12 1.87 -13.66
N ARG A 106 -14.03 1.83 -12.69
CA ARG A 106 -15.33 1.21 -12.98
C ARG A 106 -15.38 -0.31 -12.99
N LEU A 107 -14.73 -0.94 -13.96
CA LEU A 107 -14.77 -2.37 -14.25
C LEU A 107 -13.57 -2.69 -15.15
N LYS A 108 -12.62 -3.52 -14.70
CA LYS A 108 -11.51 -3.99 -15.56
C LYS A 108 -11.96 -4.99 -16.62
N LYS A 109 -13.14 -5.61 -16.49
CA LYS A 109 -13.76 -6.46 -17.52
C LYS A 109 -15.21 -6.04 -17.73
N GLN A 110 -15.58 -5.74 -18.97
CA GLN A 110 -16.96 -5.46 -19.37
C GLN A 110 -17.43 -6.55 -20.32
N ARG A 111 -18.59 -7.15 -20.02
CA ARG A 111 -19.23 -8.10 -20.92
C ARG A 111 -19.86 -7.35 -22.09
N ILE A 112 -19.55 -7.81 -23.30
CA ILE A 112 -20.14 -7.32 -24.54
C ILE A 112 -20.70 -8.54 -25.29
N SER A 113 -21.93 -8.40 -25.77
CA SER A 113 -22.57 -9.39 -26.63
C SER A 113 -22.57 -8.89 -28.06
N LEU A 114 -22.13 -9.71 -29.00
CA LEU A 114 -22.28 -9.44 -30.43
C LEU A 114 -23.39 -10.31 -31.00
N GLY A 115 -24.19 -9.76 -31.90
CA GLY A 115 -25.31 -10.42 -32.54
C GLY A 115 -25.22 -10.32 -34.05
N LEU A 116 -25.59 -11.40 -34.73
CA LEU A 116 -25.74 -11.45 -36.17
C LEU A 116 -27.18 -11.86 -36.48
N ASN A 117 -27.90 -10.97 -37.15
CA ASN A 117 -29.28 -11.17 -37.55
C ASN A 117 -29.38 -11.16 -39.07
N TYR A 118 -30.13 -12.11 -39.62
CA TYR A 118 -30.53 -12.14 -41.02
C TYR A 118 -32.06 -12.17 -41.10
N GLY A 119 -32.64 -11.17 -41.75
CA GLY A 119 -34.07 -11.10 -42.02
C GLY A 119 -34.34 -11.11 -43.52
N SER A 120 -35.35 -11.84 -43.96
CA SER A 120 -35.84 -11.74 -45.34
C SER A 120 -37.36 -11.66 -45.37
N VAL A 121 -37.87 -10.88 -46.32
CA VAL A 121 -39.27 -10.86 -46.71
C VAL A 121 -39.33 -11.04 -48.21
N ALA A 122 -40.14 -12.00 -48.66
CA ALA A 122 -40.36 -12.24 -50.08
C ALA A 122 -41.86 -12.37 -50.36
N LEU A 123 -42.29 -11.67 -51.41
CA LEU A 123 -43.53 -11.95 -52.12
C LEU A 123 -43.15 -12.74 -53.39
N ASN A 124 -43.68 -13.96 -53.48
CA ASN A 124 -43.43 -14.87 -54.58
C ASN A 124 -44.55 -14.77 -55.62
N GLN A 125 -44.31 -15.30 -56.83
CA GLN A 125 -45.34 -15.46 -57.87
C GLN A 125 -46.04 -14.17 -58.33
N ILE A 126 -45.35 -13.02 -58.27
CA ILE A 126 -45.93 -11.76 -58.76
C ILE A 126 -46.09 -11.87 -60.28
N PRO A 127 -47.31 -11.75 -60.84
CA PRO A 127 -47.53 -11.95 -62.27
C PRO A 127 -46.85 -10.86 -63.09
N GLN A 128 -45.99 -11.26 -64.03
CA GLN A 128 -45.43 -10.36 -65.03
C GLN A 128 -46.36 -10.33 -66.23
N THR A 129 -46.93 -9.16 -66.53
CA THR A 129 -47.91 -9.01 -67.60
C THR A 129 -47.42 -8.12 -68.73
N ILE A 130 -47.85 -8.40 -69.96
CA ILE A 130 -47.72 -7.51 -71.11
C ILE A 130 -49.11 -7.16 -71.64
N LEU A 131 -49.23 -5.98 -72.25
CA LEU A 131 -50.46 -5.54 -72.92
C LEU A 131 -50.36 -5.87 -74.42
N LEU A 132 -51.20 -6.78 -74.91
CA LEU A 132 -51.30 -7.16 -76.32
C LEU A 132 -52.75 -7.02 -76.75
N ASN A 133 -53.00 -6.26 -77.81
CA ASN A 133 -54.36 -6.06 -78.37
C ASN A 133 -55.40 -5.60 -77.33
N ASN A 134 -55.03 -4.67 -76.44
CA ASN A 134 -55.87 -4.20 -75.32
C ASN A 134 -56.23 -5.27 -74.26
N GLU A 135 -55.62 -6.46 -74.31
CA GLU A 135 -55.77 -7.50 -73.28
C GLU A 135 -54.46 -7.66 -72.49
N ILE A 136 -54.59 -7.91 -71.18
CA ILE A 136 -53.46 -8.13 -70.28
C ILE A 136 -53.15 -9.63 -70.29
N TRP A 137 -51.98 -10.00 -70.81
CA TRP A 137 -51.49 -11.37 -70.81
C TRP A 137 -50.37 -11.53 -69.79
N GLN A 138 -50.49 -12.49 -68.88
CA GLN A 138 -49.37 -12.89 -68.02
C GLN A 138 -48.36 -13.70 -68.83
N VAL A 139 -47.10 -13.30 -68.81
CA VAL A 139 -46.00 -13.94 -69.55
C VAL A 139 -44.98 -14.64 -68.68
N ASP A 140 -44.87 -14.23 -67.41
CA ASP A 140 -43.97 -14.85 -66.44
C ASP A 140 -44.45 -14.52 -65.01
N SER A 141 -43.65 -14.88 -64.01
CA SER A 141 -43.78 -14.39 -62.64
C SER A 141 -42.42 -13.98 -62.10
N PHE A 142 -42.38 -12.98 -61.22
CA PHE A 142 -41.16 -12.55 -60.55
C PHE A 142 -41.33 -12.51 -59.04
N LYS A 143 -40.21 -12.36 -58.34
CA LYS A 143 -40.15 -12.22 -56.88
C LYS A 143 -39.77 -10.79 -56.51
N GLY A 144 -40.40 -10.29 -55.44
CA GLY A 144 -40.10 -8.98 -54.87
C GLY A 144 -39.90 -9.09 -53.36
N GLY A 145 -38.94 -8.35 -52.80
CA GLY A 145 -38.65 -8.49 -51.38
C GLY A 145 -37.54 -7.60 -50.84
N PHE A 146 -37.29 -7.76 -49.54
CA PHE A 146 -36.18 -7.13 -48.82
C PHE A 146 -35.39 -8.18 -48.05
N GLN A 147 -34.09 -7.99 -48.00
CA GLN A 147 -33.16 -8.74 -47.17
C GLN A 147 -32.44 -7.76 -46.25
N LEU A 148 -32.18 -8.22 -45.03
CA LEU A 148 -31.55 -7.46 -43.95
C LEU A 148 -30.45 -8.33 -43.36
N VAL A 149 -29.23 -7.81 -43.29
CA VAL A 149 -28.17 -8.35 -42.44
C VAL A 149 -27.86 -7.29 -41.39
N ASP A 150 -27.94 -7.64 -40.12
CA ASP A 150 -27.78 -6.70 -39.01
C ASP A 150 -26.75 -7.23 -38.01
N PHE A 151 -25.74 -6.41 -37.74
CA PHE A 151 -24.67 -6.66 -36.77
C PHE A 151 -24.95 -5.83 -35.53
N THR A 152 -25.33 -6.50 -34.45
CA THR A 152 -25.69 -5.85 -33.19
C THR A 152 -24.61 -6.02 -32.13
N SER A 153 -24.51 -5.05 -31.25
CA SER A 153 -23.68 -5.10 -30.06
C SER A 153 -24.46 -4.58 -28.86
N GLY A 154 -24.32 -5.24 -27.71
CA GLY A 154 -25.02 -4.89 -26.48
C GLY A 154 -24.15 -5.09 -25.24
N THR A 155 -24.37 -4.25 -24.23
CA THR A 155 -23.66 -4.27 -22.93
C THR A 155 -24.56 -3.75 -21.82
N SER A 156 -24.31 -4.13 -20.57
CA SER A 156 -25.06 -3.62 -19.41
C SER A 156 -24.19 -3.15 -18.25
N PHE A 157 -24.77 -2.20 -17.51
CA PHE A 157 -24.24 -1.64 -16.28
C PHE A 157 -25.22 -1.89 -15.15
N TYR A 158 -24.71 -2.20 -13.96
CA TYR A 158 -25.52 -2.54 -12.78
C TYR A 158 -25.38 -1.46 -11.71
N ASP A 159 -26.47 -1.24 -10.96
CA ASP A 159 -26.54 -0.27 -9.85
C ASP A 159 -26.10 1.16 -10.24
N VAL A 160 -26.58 1.66 -11.38
CA VAL A 160 -26.28 3.00 -11.91
C VAL A 160 -27.55 3.84 -11.99
N PHE A 161 -27.48 5.14 -11.64
CA PHE A 161 -28.61 6.09 -11.69
C PHE A 161 -29.85 5.65 -10.89
N GLY A 162 -29.68 4.83 -9.85
CA GLY A 162 -30.79 4.27 -9.06
C GLY A 162 -31.60 3.19 -9.78
N LEU A 163 -31.09 2.68 -10.91
CA LEU A 163 -31.58 1.51 -11.63
C LEU A 163 -30.71 0.30 -11.28
N ASN A 164 -31.32 -0.88 -11.25
CA ASN A 164 -30.59 -2.13 -10.98
C ASN A 164 -29.79 -2.58 -12.20
N ALA A 165 -30.30 -2.35 -13.41
CA ALA A 165 -29.58 -2.61 -14.64
C ALA A 165 -29.93 -1.59 -15.72
N ILE A 166 -28.93 -1.16 -16.49
CA ILE A 166 -29.09 -0.36 -17.71
C ILE A 166 -28.35 -1.08 -18.82
N SER A 167 -29.08 -1.52 -19.83
CA SER A 167 -28.54 -2.13 -21.03
C SER A 167 -28.49 -1.10 -22.15
N LEU A 168 -27.37 -1.05 -22.87
CA LEU A 168 -27.18 -0.24 -24.07
C LEU A 168 -26.91 -1.16 -25.24
N GLY A 169 -27.36 -0.76 -26.44
CA GLY A 169 -27.03 -1.49 -27.65
C GLY A 169 -27.03 -0.62 -28.90
N THR A 170 -26.33 -1.13 -29.91
CA THR A 170 -26.22 -0.54 -31.24
C THR A 170 -26.34 -1.63 -32.31
N GLY A 171 -26.91 -1.31 -33.47
CA GLY A 171 -27.08 -2.23 -34.59
C GLY A 171 -26.69 -1.57 -35.90
N LEU A 172 -25.74 -2.14 -36.63
CA LEU A 172 -25.40 -1.73 -37.98
C LEU A 172 -26.02 -2.70 -38.97
N LYS A 173 -26.95 -2.19 -39.79
CA LYS A 173 -27.68 -3.01 -40.73
C LYS A 173 -27.43 -2.66 -42.18
N PHE A 174 -27.47 -3.68 -43.01
CA PHE A 174 -27.38 -3.63 -44.46
C PHE A 174 -28.67 -4.17 -45.05
N ILE A 175 -29.39 -3.32 -45.77
CA ILE A 175 -30.70 -3.64 -46.34
C ILE A 175 -30.55 -3.70 -47.86
N SER A 176 -31.07 -4.76 -48.46
CA SER A 176 -31.13 -4.94 -49.91
C SER A 176 -32.58 -5.15 -50.33
N SER A 177 -33.05 -4.36 -51.30
CA SER A 177 -34.33 -4.54 -51.98
C SER A 177 -34.09 -5.24 -53.31
N GLN A 178 -34.88 -6.29 -53.58
CA GLN A 178 -34.86 -7.00 -54.85
C GLN A 178 -36.25 -7.01 -55.47
N ILE A 179 -36.34 -6.62 -56.74
CA ILE A 179 -37.56 -6.73 -57.55
C ILE A 179 -37.15 -7.30 -58.91
N SER A 180 -37.49 -8.58 -59.15
CA SER A 180 -37.00 -9.32 -60.33
C SER A 180 -35.45 -9.29 -60.40
N SER A 181 -34.87 -8.77 -61.49
CA SER A 181 -33.43 -8.59 -61.68
C SER A 181 -32.85 -7.32 -61.06
N PHE A 182 -33.69 -6.37 -60.63
CA PHE A 182 -33.25 -5.11 -60.05
C PHE A 182 -32.90 -5.29 -58.56
N LYS A 183 -31.72 -4.80 -58.18
CA LYS A 183 -31.25 -4.77 -56.79
C LYS A 183 -30.87 -3.35 -56.39
N ALA A 184 -31.17 -3.00 -55.15
CA ALA A 184 -30.76 -1.75 -54.56
C ALA A 184 -30.42 -1.97 -53.08
N ALA A 185 -29.32 -1.40 -52.61
CA ALA A 185 -28.84 -1.58 -51.25
C ALA A 185 -28.70 -0.26 -50.50
N GLY A 186 -28.77 -0.33 -49.18
CA GLY A 186 -28.50 0.76 -48.26
C GLY A 186 -28.04 0.22 -46.92
N TYR A 187 -27.73 1.13 -46.00
CA TYR A 187 -27.38 0.79 -44.63
C TYR A 187 -28.12 1.69 -43.65
N GLY A 188 -28.26 1.22 -42.42
CA GLY A 188 -28.84 1.96 -41.32
C GLY A 188 -28.12 1.69 -40.01
N LEU A 189 -28.21 2.64 -39.09
CA LEU A 189 -27.73 2.50 -37.72
C LEU A 189 -28.94 2.56 -36.77
N ASP A 190 -28.99 1.61 -35.85
CA ASP A 190 -29.99 1.48 -34.81
C ASP A 190 -29.33 1.64 -33.45
N ILE A 191 -30.00 2.29 -32.51
CA ILE A 191 -29.53 2.44 -31.13
C ILE A 191 -30.64 2.11 -30.15
N GLY A 192 -30.27 1.62 -28.99
CA GLY A 192 -31.22 1.12 -28.02
C GLY A 192 -30.76 1.23 -26.58
N VAL A 193 -31.72 1.40 -25.67
CA VAL A 193 -31.50 1.36 -24.22
C VAL A 193 -32.65 0.63 -23.54
N ILE A 194 -32.35 -0.13 -22.49
CA ILE A 194 -33.33 -0.74 -21.59
C ILE A 194 -32.89 -0.46 -20.14
N GLY A 195 -33.71 0.29 -19.40
CA GLY A 195 -33.53 0.50 -17.96
C GLY A 195 -34.42 -0.43 -17.17
N SER A 196 -33.88 -1.06 -16.14
CA SER A 196 -34.58 -2.02 -15.27
C SER A 196 -34.48 -1.60 -13.82
N ARG A 197 -35.62 -1.56 -13.13
CA ARG A 197 -35.72 -1.29 -11.70
C ARG A 197 -36.54 -2.37 -11.02
N PHE A 198 -35.91 -3.05 -10.07
CA PHE A 198 -36.58 -3.99 -9.20
C PHE A 198 -37.24 -3.24 -8.04
N ILE A 199 -38.48 -3.59 -7.75
CA ILE A 199 -39.31 -2.93 -6.75
C ILE A 199 -39.87 -4.01 -5.84
N ASP A 200 -39.73 -3.82 -4.54
CA ASP A 200 -40.32 -4.71 -3.54
C ASP A 200 -41.59 -4.10 -2.96
N TYR A 201 -42.64 -4.02 -3.78
CA TYR A 201 -43.91 -3.40 -3.38
C TYR A 201 -45.11 -4.25 -3.79
N HIS A 202 -45.74 -4.88 -2.79
CA HIS A 202 -46.87 -5.80 -2.96
C HIS A 202 -46.61 -6.84 -4.06
N GLN A 203 -47.42 -6.79 -5.12
CA GLN A 203 -47.42 -7.73 -6.24
C GLN A 203 -46.55 -7.23 -7.39
N LEU A 204 -45.94 -6.04 -7.32
CA LEU A 204 -45.05 -5.49 -8.35
C LEU A 204 -43.61 -5.87 -8.03
N ASN A 205 -42.96 -6.58 -8.96
CA ASN A 205 -41.60 -7.10 -8.84
C ASN A 205 -40.58 -6.23 -9.58
N SER A 206 -40.95 -5.73 -10.76
CA SER A 206 -40.03 -4.94 -11.57
C SER A 206 -40.78 -3.94 -12.45
N LEU A 207 -40.07 -2.89 -12.82
CA LEU A 207 -40.43 -2.00 -13.91
C LEU A 207 -39.26 -1.89 -14.87
N HIS A 208 -39.56 -2.04 -16.15
CA HIS A 208 -38.61 -1.87 -17.23
C HIS A 208 -39.12 -0.83 -18.20
N ALA A 209 -38.21 0.00 -18.70
CA ALA A 209 -38.47 0.98 -19.75
C ALA A 209 -37.45 0.80 -20.85
N GLY A 210 -37.92 0.68 -22.10
CA GLY A 210 -37.08 0.51 -23.27
C GLY A 210 -37.32 1.61 -24.28
N LEU A 211 -36.24 2.09 -24.89
CA LEU A 211 -36.26 3.06 -25.98
C LEU A 211 -35.37 2.54 -27.10
N ALA A 212 -35.85 2.56 -28.34
CA ALA A 212 -35.09 2.17 -29.51
C ALA A 212 -35.31 3.15 -30.67
N PHE A 213 -34.24 3.51 -31.35
CA PHE A 213 -34.28 4.28 -32.58
C PHE A 213 -33.78 3.43 -33.74
N HIS A 214 -34.58 3.31 -34.79
CA HIS A 214 -34.18 2.67 -36.04
C HIS A 214 -33.79 3.71 -37.06
N ASN A 215 -32.73 3.43 -37.84
CA ASN A 215 -32.25 4.29 -38.91
C ASN A 215 -31.95 5.73 -38.43
N ILE A 216 -31.31 5.89 -37.26
CA ILE A 216 -30.89 7.22 -36.77
C ILE A 216 -29.89 7.86 -37.74
N LEU A 217 -29.08 7.02 -38.39
CA LEU A 217 -28.29 7.33 -39.57
C LEU A 217 -28.65 6.29 -40.62
N SER A 218 -28.90 6.71 -41.87
CA SER A 218 -29.13 5.78 -42.97
C SER A 218 -28.70 6.35 -44.31
N SER A 219 -28.33 5.45 -45.23
CA SER A 219 -28.12 5.80 -46.63
C SER A 219 -29.43 5.69 -47.42
N PRO A 220 -29.68 6.56 -48.40
CA PRO A 220 -30.73 6.31 -49.37
C PRO A 220 -30.42 5.03 -50.17
N ILE A 221 -31.44 4.21 -50.41
CA ILE A 221 -31.42 3.07 -51.31
C ILE A 221 -31.54 3.60 -52.73
N ARG A 222 -30.52 3.39 -53.58
CA ARG A 222 -30.50 3.88 -54.96
C ARG A 222 -30.84 2.75 -55.93
N TYR A 223 -31.89 2.93 -56.73
CA TYR A 223 -32.29 1.96 -57.74
C TYR A 223 -31.56 2.22 -59.06
N ASN A 224 -30.67 1.29 -59.44
CA ASN A 224 -29.75 1.44 -60.57
C ASN A 224 -30.42 1.73 -61.92
N SER A 225 -31.70 1.40 -62.09
CA SER A 225 -32.43 1.53 -63.36
C SER A 225 -33.27 2.80 -63.50
N SER A 226 -33.50 3.57 -62.42
CA SER A 226 -34.47 4.68 -62.45
C SER A 226 -34.01 5.98 -61.80
N ASN A 227 -32.75 6.07 -61.34
CA ASN A 227 -32.22 7.21 -60.54
C ASN A 227 -33.04 7.54 -59.27
N ASN A 228 -34.08 6.76 -58.96
CA ASN A 228 -34.93 6.94 -57.80
C ASN A 228 -34.18 6.59 -56.51
N LYS A 229 -34.47 7.35 -55.46
CA LYS A 229 -33.93 7.16 -54.11
C LYS A 229 -35.06 6.78 -53.16
N GLY A 230 -34.94 5.62 -52.52
CA GLY A 230 -35.76 5.24 -51.37
C GLY A 230 -35.06 5.67 -50.08
N ILE A 231 -35.78 6.36 -49.19
CA ILE A 231 -35.23 6.75 -47.88
C ILE A 231 -35.72 5.77 -46.82
N LEU A 232 -34.80 5.20 -46.05
CA LEU A 232 -35.11 4.40 -44.87
C LEU A 232 -35.68 5.32 -43.78
N PRO A 233 -36.92 5.11 -43.32
CA PRO A 233 -37.51 6.00 -42.33
C PRO A 233 -36.85 5.82 -40.96
N THR A 234 -36.51 6.94 -40.32
CA THR A 234 -36.16 6.97 -38.90
C THR A 234 -37.41 6.71 -38.07
N LYS A 235 -37.36 5.73 -37.16
CA LYS A 235 -38.47 5.35 -36.28
C LYS A 235 -38.01 5.30 -34.83
N ALA A 236 -38.90 5.63 -33.91
CA ALA A 236 -38.67 5.55 -32.48
C ALA A 236 -39.71 4.63 -31.83
N TYR A 237 -39.24 3.70 -31.01
CA TYR A 237 -40.07 2.82 -30.21
C TYR A 237 -39.80 3.07 -28.74
N LEU A 238 -40.89 3.15 -28.00
CA LEU A 238 -40.95 3.17 -26.56
C LEU A 238 -41.71 1.94 -26.11
N GLY A 239 -41.25 1.35 -25.01
CA GLY A 239 -42.05 0.40 -24.28
C GLY A 239 -41.84 0.49 -22.78
N LEU A 240 -42.85 0.01 -22.07
CA LEU A 240 -42.84 -0.25 -20.65
C LEU A 240 -43.22 -1.71 -20.42
N ARG A 241 -42.60 -2.31 -19.41
CA ARG A 241 -42.93 -3.64 -18.90
C ARG A 241 -43.03 -3.58 -17.38
N ALA A 242 -44.07 -4.19 -16.83
CA ALA A 242 -44.23 -4.38 -15.39
C ALA A 242 -44.37 -5.88 -15.09
N ASP A 243 -43.48 -6.42 -14.26
CA ASP A 243 -43.57 -7.81 -13.80
C ASP A 243 -44.31 -7.86 -12.46
N LEU A 244 -45.29 -8.75 -12.39
CA LEU A 244 -46.20 -8.91 -11.27
C LEU A 244 -46.20 -10.37 -10.77
N TYR A 245 -46.57 -10.56 -9.51
CA TYR A 245 -46.78 -11.86 -8.88
C TYR A 245 -45.58 -12.81 -9.00
N SER A 246 -44.39 -12.34 -8.61
CA SER A 246 -43.14 -13.10 -8.72
C SER A 246 -42.80 -13.49 -10.16
N ASP A 247 -42.93 -12.51 -11.06
CA ASP A 247 -42.67 -12.62 -12.50
C ASP A 247 -43.65 -13.56 -13.26
N MET A 248 -44.69 -14.07 -12.61
CA MET A 248 -45.70 -14.94 -13.22
C MET A 248 -46.55 -14.20 -14.27
N LEU A 249 -46.79 -12.90 -14.09
CA LEU A 249 -47.52 -12.06 -15.04
C LEU A 249 -46.68 -10.85 -15.43
N SER A 250 -46.40 -10.68 -16.71
CA SER A 250 -45.75 -9.49 -17.26
C SER A 250 -46.76 -8.70 -18.10
N LEU A 251 -46.93 -7.41 -17.81
CA LEU A 251 -47.75 -6.49 -18.61
C LEU A 251 -46.86 -5.61 -19.46
N PHE A 252 -47.24 -5.39 -20.71
CA PHE A 252 -46.49 -4.64 -21.71
C PHE A 252 -47.34 -3.51 -22.30
N LEU A 253 -46.68 -2.38 -22.52
CA LEU A 253 -47.20 -1.23 -23.24
C LEU A 253 -46.11 -0.78 -24.22
N ASN A 254 -46.41 -0.70 -25.50
CA ASN A 254 -45.46 -0.18 -26.49
C ASN A 254 -46.18 0.58 -27.60
N ASN A 255 -45.44 1.33 -28.41
CA ASN A 255 -45.98 1.95 -29.63
C ASN A 255 -45.59 1.17 -30.89
N ASP A 256 -46.43 1.30 -31.91
CA ASP A 256 -46.15 0.88 -33.29
C ASP A 256 -46.55 2.01 -34.27
N GLN A 257 -46.57 1.71 -35.58
CA GLN A 257 -46.96 2.69 -36.59
C GLN A 257 -48.44 3.09 -36.55
N ASN A 258 -49.29 2.27 -35.94
CA ASN A 258 -50.75 2.41 -35.92
C ASN A 258 -51.27 2.88 -34.55
N GLY A 259 -50.42 3.01 -33.54
CA GLY A 259 -50.77 3.54 -32.22
C GLY A 259 -50.08 2.80 -31.08
N ILE A 260 -50.88 2.47 -30.06
CA ILE A 260 -50.42 1.87 -28.80
C ILE A 260 -50.85 0.40 -28.76
N ASN A 261 -49.92 -0.45 -28.34
CA ASN A 261 -50.09 -1.88 -28.18
C ASN A 261 -50.06 -2.24 -26.69
N LEU A 262 -51.05 -3.03 -26.27
CA LEU A 262 -51.15 -3.58 -24.92
C LEU A 262 -50.94 -5.08 -24.99
N GLY A 263 -49.97 -5.60 -24.23
CA GLY A 263 -49.63 -7.02 -24.21
C GLY A 263 -49.58 -7.58 -22.79
N ALA A 264 -49.79 -8.88 -22.67
CA ALA A 264 -49.58 -9.62 -21.44
C ALA A 264 -48.90 -10.97 -21.74
N GLU A 265 -47.97 -11.35 -20.87
CA GLU A 265 -47.32 -12.66 -20.84
C GLU A 265 -47.59 -13.28 -19.48
N TYR A 266 -48.17 -14.49 -19.47
CA TYR A 266 -48.53 -15.21 -18.25
C TYR A 266 -47.84 -16.57 -18.24
N GLN A 267 -47.01 -16.82 -17.23
CA GLN A 267 -46.36 -18.10 -17.03
C GLN A 267 -47.32 -19.04 -16.30
N LEU A 268 -47.91 -19.97 -17.04
CA LEU A 268 -48.90 -20.92 -16.52
C LEU A 268 -48.24 -22.00 -15.66
N GLN A 269 -47.09 -22.49 -16.13
CA GLN A 269 -46.18 -23.42 -15.46
C GLN A 269 -44.75 -23.05 -15.86
N GLU A 270 -43.73 -23.64 -15.22
CA GLU A 270 -42.32 -23.39 -15.54
C GLU A 270 -42.05 -23.48 -17.06
N ASN A 271 -42.69 -24.45 -17.75
CA ASN A 271 -42.43 -24.76 -19.15
C ASN A 271 -43.47 -24.22 -20.14
N ILE A 272 -44.54 -23.54 -19.69
CA ILE A 272 -45.63 -23.09 -20.56
C ILE A 272 -45.95 -21.63 -20.30
N VAL A 273 -45.89 -20.83 -21.37
CA VAL A 273 -46.15 -19.39 -21.34
C VAL A 273 -47.29 -19.07 -22.30
N LEU A 274 -48.30 -18.37 -21.81
CA LEU A 274 -49.41 -17.84 -22.60
C LEU A 274 -49.19 -16.35 -22.86
N ARG A 275 -49.54 -15.90 -24.06
CA ARG A 275 -49.33 -14.51 -24.48
C ARG A 275 -50.57 -14.00 -25.20
N GLY A 276 -50.87 -12.73 -24.99
CA GLY A 276 -51.90 -12.05 -25.75
C GLY A 276 -51.59 -10.57 -25.88
N SER A 277 -51.98 -9.97 -27.00
CA SER A 277 -51.91 -8.52 -27.15
C SER A 277 -53.01 -7.97 -28.04
N ARG A 278 -53.29 -6.69 -27.84
CA ARG A 278 -54.18 -5.89 -28.67
C ARG A 278 -53.42 -4.70 -29.21
N ALA A 279 -53.37 -4.61 -30.53
CA ALA A 279 -52.93 -3.45 -31.28
C ALA A 279 -54.13 -2.70 -31.87
N SER A 280 -53.92 -1.51 -32.41
CA SER A 280 -54.99 -0.71 -33.05
C SER A 280 -55.73 -1.47 -34.15
N SER A 281 -55.05 -2.36 -34.88
CA SER A 281 -55.57 -3.07 -36.06
C SER A 281 -55.46 -4.59 -35.99
N SER A 282 -55.03 -5.17 -34.87
CA SER A 282 -54.89 -6.63 -34.73
C SER A 282 -55.01 -7.12 -33.29
N TYR A 283 -55.38 -8.39 -33.16
CA TYR A 283 -55.39 -9.14 -31.92
C TYR A 283 -54.42 -10.32 -32.08
N ASN A 284 -53.58 -10.53 -31.08
CA ASN A 284 -52.60 -11.62 -31.10
C ASN A 284 -52.84 -12.56 -29.91
N ALA A 285 -52.72 -13.86 -30.17
CA ALA A 285 -52.71 -14.90 -29.17
C ALA A 285 -51.53 -15.84 -29.45
N GLY A 286 -50.71 -16.07 -28.45
CA GLY A 286 -49.52 -16.89 -28.59
C GLY A 286 -49.28 -17.84 -27.43
N VAL A 287 -48.51 -18.88 -27.70
CA VAL A 287 -48.07 -19.87 -26.72
C VAL A 287 -46.58 -20.11 -26.89
N GLY A 288 -45.87 -20.25 -25.78
CA GLY A 288 -44.47 -20.64 -25.72
C GLY A 288 -44.34 -21.92 -24.90
N ILE A 289 -43.62 -22.90 -25.42
CA ILE A 289 -43.25 -24.12 -24.71
C ILE A 289 -41.75 -24.13 -24.54
N ILE A 290 -41.28 -24.25 -23.30
CA ILE A 290 -39.87 -24.29 -22.94
C ILE A 290 -39.51 -25.73 -22.60
N PHE A 291 -38.45 -26.22 -23.23
CA PHE A 291 -37.86 -27.51 -22.96
C PHE A 291 -36.47 -27.30 -22.38
N ASP A 292 -36.37 -27.52 -21.08
CA ASP A 292 -35.09 -27.48 -20.38
C ASP A 292 -34.40 -28.83 -20.50
N ARG A 293 -33.06 -28.78 -20.51
CA ARG A 293 -32.17 -29.96 -20.47
C ARG A 293 -32.32 -30.92 -21.65
N ILE A 294 -32.35 -30.36 -22.85
CA ILE A 294 -32.17 -31.16 -24.04
C ILE A 294 -30.67 -31.42 -24.20
N SER A 295 -30.27 -32.67 -23.97
CA SER A 295 -28.93 -33.15 -24.29
C SER A 295 -28.79 -33.20 -25.82
N SER A 296 -27.83 -32.44 -26.36
CA SER A 296 -27.63 -32.34 -27.80
C SER A 296 -26.89 -33.54 -28.40
N GLY A 297 -26.34 -34.44 -27.57
CA GLY A 297 -25.50 -35.57 -28.00
C GLY A 297 -24.12 -35.18 -28.56
N PHE A 298 -23.90 -33.90 -28.91
CA PHE A 298 -22.64 -33.38 -29.45
C PHE A 298 -21.88 -32.46 -28.48
N SER A 299 -22.45 -32.18 -27.31
CA SER A 299 -21.87 -31.31 -26.28
C SER A 299 -22.10 -31.91 -24.90
N ALA A 300 -21.16 -31.67 -23.98
CA ALA A 300 -21.29 -32.05 -22.58
C ALA A 300 -22.26 -31.15 -21.77
N ASN A 301 -22.85 -30.14 -22.43
CA ASN A 301 -23.79 -29.20 -21.81
C ASN A 301 -25.23 -29.50 -22.26
N ASP A 302 -26.14 -29.38 -21.31
CA ASP A 302 -27.58 -29.40 -21.51
C ASP A 302 -28.06 -28.04 -22.04
N TYR A 303 -28.99 -28.05 -23.01
CA TYR A 303 -29.51 -26.82 -23.62
C TYR A 303 -30.99 -26.58 -23.29
N THR A 304 -31.35 -25.31 -23.14
CA THR A 304 -32.74 -24.85 -23.07
C THR A 304 -33.22 -24.46 -24.46
N MET A 305 -34.36 -25.03 -24.86
CA MET A 305 -34.99 -24.76 -26.15
C MET A 305 -36.39 -24.19 -25.93
N ARG A 306 -36.84 -23.31 -26.82
CA ARG A 306 -38.17 -22.70 -26.77
C ARG A 306 -38.83 -22.79 -28.14
N LEU A 307 -40.08 -23.23 -28.14
CA LEU A 307 -40.98 -23.20 -29.29
C LEU A 307 -42.05 -22.15 -29.03
N ASP A 308 -42.13 -21.13 -29.87
CA ASP A 308 -43.17 -20.11 -29.79
C ASP A 308 -44.06 -20.16 -31.03
N TYR A 309 -45.37 -20.04 -30.81
CA TYR A 309 -46.37 -19.89 -31.87
C TYR A 309 -47.20 -18.64 -31.60
N ASN A 310 -47.54 -17.90 -32.66
CA ASN A 310 -48.46 -16.77 -32.61
C ASN A 310 -49.52 -16.86 -33.71
N TYR A 311 -50.76 -16.59 -33.32
CA TYR A 311 -51.89 -16.37 -34.18
C TYR A 311 -52.28 -14.89 -34.14
N GLN A 312 -52.29 -14.23 -35.29
CA GLN A 312 -52.70 -12.84 -35.43
C GLN A 312 -54.00 -12.75 -36.22
N TYR A 313 -55.03 -12.20 -35.58
CA TYR A 313 -56.29 -11.82 -36.22
C TYR A 313 -56.28 -10.34 -36.58
N ASN A 314 -56.54 -10.01 -37.85
CA ASN A 314 -56.53 -8.64 -38.35
C ASN A 314 -57.92 -8.01 -38.33
N ALA A 315 -58.01 -6.71 -38.15
CA ALA A 315 -59.26 -5.97 -38.29
C ALA A 315 -59.70 -5.89 -39.77
N TYR A 316 -60.98 -5.54 -40.02
CA TYR A 316 -61.50 -5.29 -41.36
C TYR A 316 -60.63 -4.27 -42.13
N PRO A 317 -60.33 -4.48 -43.43
CA PRO A 317 -60.87 -5.50 -44.33
C PRO A 317 -60.21 -6.89 -44.23
N PHE A 318 -59.04 -7.02 -43.60
CA PHE A 318 -58.21 -8.23 -43.61
C PHE A 318 -58.62 -9.33 -42.60
N HIS A 319 -59.80 -9.21 -42.00
CA HIS A 319 -60.32 -10.15 -41.01
C HIS A 319 -60.47 -11.61 -41.47
N LYS A 320 -60.42 -11.89 -42.77
CA LYS A 320 -60.46 -13.25 -43.33
C LYS A 320 -59.07 -13.86 -43.56
N GLU A 321 -58.01 -13.09 -43.32
CA GLU A 321 -56.63 -13.47 -43.63
C GLU A 321 -55.79 -13.40 -42.34
N PRO A 322 -55.83 -14.45 -41.50
CA PRO A 322 -54.99 -14.50 -40.30
C PRO A 322 -53.52 -14.67 -40.67
N SER A 323 -52.64 -14.19 -39.79
CA SER A 323 -51.20 -14.44 -39.91
C SER A 323 -50.73 -15.42 -38.85
N HIS A 324 -49.77 -16.25 -39.21
CA HIS A 324 -49.20 -17.26 -38.33
C HIS A 324 -47.68 -17.07 -38.26
N SER A 325 -47.12 -17.08 -37.05
CA SER A 325 -45.67 -17.18 -36.89
C SER A 325 -45.28 -18.32 -35.97
N PHE A 326 -44.15 -18.92 -36.31
CA PHE A 326 -43.51 -19.98 -35.56
C PHE A 326 -42.05 -19.60 -35.32
N THR A 327 -41.58 -19.75 -34.09
CA THR A 327 -40.19 -19.50 -33.72
C THR A 327 -39.64 -20.69 -32.96
N PHE A 328 -38.46 -21.12 -33.39
CA PHE A 328 -37.62 -22.06 -32.69
C PHE A 328 -36.42 -21.31 -32.14
N SER A 329 -36.12 -21.45 -30.85
CA SER A 329 -34.95 -20.83 -30.23
C SER A 329 -34.20 -21.81 -29.34
N ILE A 330 -32.88 -21.84 -29.46
CA ILE A 330 -31.98 -22.39 -28.46
C ILE A 330 -31.55 -21.20 -27.60
N LEU A 331 -32.03 -21.14 -26.36
CA LEU A 331 -31.78 -20.02 -25.46
C LEU A 331 -30.39 -20.06 -24.84
N GLY A 332 -29.81 -21.26 -24.69
CA GLY A 332 -28.51 -21.42 -24.08
C GLY A 332 -28.29 -22.70 -23.30
N ASN A 333 -27.20 -22.71 -22.54
CA ASN A 333 -26.91 -23.73 -21.54
C ASN A 333 -27.96 -23.65 -20.41
N ALA A 334 -28.47 -24.80 -19.96
CA ALA A 334 -29.46 -24.90 -18.89
C ALA A 334 -28.88 -24.56 -17.49
N ARG A 335 -27.55 -24.38 -17.37
CA ARG A 335 -26.91 -24.04 -16.08
C ARG A 335 -27.26 -22.63 -15.59
N PRO A 336 -27.32 -22.43 -14.26
CA PRO A 336 -27.52 -21.10 -13.68
C PRO A 336 -26.43 -20.11 -14.10
N LYS A 337 -26.82 -18.84 -14.28
CA LYS A 337 -25.90 -17.76 -14.61
C LYS A 337 -24.84 -17.60 -13.50
N PRO A 338 -23.56 -17.35 -13.83
CA PRO A 338 -22.55 -17.10 -12.80
C PRO A 338 -22.92 -15.83 -12.01
N PRO A 339 -22.83 -15.86 -10.67
CA PRO A 339 -23.00 -14.66 -9.86
C PRO A 339 -21.83 -13.70 -10.05
N LEU A 340 -22.01 -12.44 -9.65
CA LEU A 340 -21.01 -11.38 -9.73
C LEU A 340 -20.87 -10.70 -8.37
N ILE A 341 -19.63 -10.53 -7.90
CA ILE A 341 -19.28 -9.74 -6.72
C ILE A 341 -19.10 -8.28 -7.16
N LEU A 342 -19.92 -7.39 -6.60
CA LEU A 342 -19.89 -5.94 -6.89
C LEU A 342 -19.17 -5.14 -5.80
N SER A 343 -19.17 -5.64 -4.56
CA SER A 343 -18.45 -5.06 -3.42
C SER A 343 -17.73 -6.16 -2.64
N PRO A 344 -16.47 -5.94 -2.22
CA PRO A 344 -15.67 -4.74 -2.44
C PRO A 344 -15.27 -4.57 -3.91
N TYR A 345 -15.02 -3.32 -4.30
CA TYR A 345 -14.87 -2.94 -5.70
C TYR A 345 -13.47 -3.26 -6.27
N ALA A 346 -12.45 -3.36 -5.41
CA ALA A 346 -11.07 -3.60 -5.80
C ALA A 346 -10.81 -5.10 -6.04
N GLU A 347 -10.02 -5.42 -7.07
CA GLU A 347 -9.56 -6.80 -7.34
C GLU A 347 -8.67 -7.33 -6.22
N GLN A 348 -7.91 -6.43 -5.58
CA GLN A 348 -7.09 -6.73 -4.43
C GLN A 348 -7.35 -5.72 -3.31
N LEU A 349 -7.55 -6.22 -2.09
CA LEU A 349 -7.57 -5.43 -0.87
C LEU A 349 -6.52 -5.93 0.10
N ILE A 350 -6.00 -5.01 0.91
CA ILE A 350 -5.10 -5.28 2.02
C ILE A 350 -5.77 -4.62 3.23
N ILE A 351 -6.13 -5.39 4.24
CA ILE A 351 -6.90 -4.93 5.39
C ILE A 351 -6.38 -5.57 6.68
N ASN A 352 -6.58 -4.87 7.79
CA ASN A 352 -6.32 -5.36 9.14
C ASN A 352 -7.56 -5.83 9.88
N GLU A 353 -8.55 -6.36 9.13
CA GLU A 353 -9.79 -6.87 9.69
C GLU A 353 -9.94 -8.37 9.40
N PRO A 354 -10.40 -9.17 10.39
CA PRO A 354 -10.57 -10.62 10.22
C PRO A 354 -11.78 -10.97 9.35
N THR A 355 -12.59 -9.99 8.94
CA THR A 355 -13.83 -10.21 8.19
C THR A 355 -14.05 -9.16 7.13
N ILE A 356 -14.82 -9.51 6.09
CA ILE A 356 -15.19 -8.57 5.04
C ILE A 356 -16.69 -8.61 4.72
N MET A 357 -17.25 -7.47 4.29
CA MET A 357 -18.58 -7.41 3.70
C MET A 357 -18.50 -7.67 2.20
N LEU A 358 -19.30 -8.62 1.71
CA LEU A 358 -19.49 -8.87 0.28
C LEU A 358 -20.91 -8.51 -0.15
N SER A 359 -21.08 -8.00 -1.36
CA SER A 359 -22.39 -7.90 -2.00
C SER A 359 -22.29 -8.02 -3.50
N GLY A 360 -23.39 -8.39 -4.14
CA GLY A 360 -23.42 -8.52 -5.59
C GLY A 360 -24.75 -8.96 -6.14
N VAL A 361 -24.71 -9.48 -7.36
CA VAL A 361 -25.87 -9.95 -8.11
C VAL A 361 -25.66 -11.40 -8.57
N GLY A 362 -26.74 -12.13 -8.85
CA GLY A 362 -26.73 -13.50 -9.33
C GLY A 362 -28.12 -13.95 -9.80
N PRO A 363 -28.29 -15.24 -10.15
CA PRO A 363 -29.60 -15.80 -10.49
C PRO A 363 -30.63 -15.54 -9.38
N LYS A 364 -31.89 -15.24 -9.74
CA LYS A 364 -32.94 -14.89 -8.77
C LYS A 364 -33.34 -16.10 -7.93
N ASN A 365 -33.61 -15.89 -6.62
CA ASN A 365 -34.06 -16.93 -5.69
C ASN A 365 -33.19 -18.21 -5.69
N THR A 366 -31.88 -18.05 -5.87
CA THR A 366 -30.93 -19.16 -6.02
C THR A 366 -29.97 -19.18 -4.83
N ALA A 367 -29.62 -20.38 -4.36
CA ALA A 367 -28.60 -20.53 -3.34
C ALA A 367 -27.22 -20.20 -3.93
N LEU A 368 -26.41 -19.46 -3.16
CA LEU A 368 -25.05 -19.13 -3.49
C LEU A 368 -24.12 -19.78 -2.48
N GLN A 369 -23.04 -20.36 -2.98
CA GLN A 369 -21.93 -20.88 -2.19
C GLN A 369 -20.73 -19.96 -2.38
N VAL A 370 -20.29 -19.37 -1.27
CA VAL A 370 -19.11 -18.49 -1.22
C VAL A 370 -17.93 -19.30 -0.78
N TYR A 371 -16.90 -19.28 -1.61
CA TYR A 371 -15.66 -20.00 -1.40
C TYR A 371 -14.53 -19.02 -1.05
N ASN A 372 -13.71 -19.41 -0.10
CA ASN A 372 -12.44 -18.77 0.23
C ASN A 372 -11.33 -19.78 -0.02
N ASN A 373 -10.43 -19.51 -0.97
CA ASN A 373 -9.34 -20.43 -1.36
C ASN A 373 -9.86 -21.85 -1.69
N ASP A 374 -10.93 -21.94 -2.49
CA ASP A 374 -11.62 -23.18 -2.88
C ASP A 374 -12.26 -23.99 -1.73
N THR A 375 -12.24 -23.48 -0.49
CA THR A 375 -13.01 -24.03 0.64
C THR A 375 -14.33 -23.30 0.80
N LEU A 376 -15.42 -24.04 1.03
CA LEU A 376 -16.74 -23.44 1.25
C LEU A 376 -16.73 -22.66 2.57
N ALA A 377 -16.82 -21.32 2.48
CA ALA A 377 -16.78 -20.44 3.64
C ALA A 377 -18.20 -20.14 4.16
N ARG A 378 -19.16 -19.89 3.26
CA ARG A 378 -20.53 -19.55 3.63
C ARG A 378 -21.50 -19.86 2.50
N SER A 379 -22.78 -20.06 2.83
CA SER A 379 -23.87 -20.05 1.85
C SER A 379 -24.82 -18.89 2.13
N THR A 380 -25.37 -18.31 1.06
CA THR A 380 -26.41 -17.27 1.13
C THR A 380 -27.46 -17.54 0.06
N LEU A 381 -28.59 -16.83 0.10
CA LEU A 381 -29.58 -16.82 -0.97
C LEU A 381 -29.56 -15.47 -1.67
N THR A 382 -29.74 -15.49 -2.99
CA THR A 382 -30.13 -14.27 -3.69
C THR A 382 -31.58 -13.93 -3.37
N SER A 383 -31.88 -12.64 -3.34
CA SER A 383 -33.24 -12.15 -3.25
C SER A 383 -34.04 -12.54 -4.51
N LYS A 384 -35.35 -12.29 -4.48
CA LYS A 384 -36.22 -12.36 -5.66
C LYS A 384 -35.80 -11.44 -6.82
N PHE A 385 -34.85 -10.55 -6.57
CA PHE A 385 -34.26 -9.63 -7.56
C PHE A 385 -32.85 -10.01 -7.98
N GLY A 386 -32.32 -11.14 -7.49
CA GLY A 386 -30.96 -11.59 -7.79
C GLY A 386 -29.86 -10.90 -6.98
N THR A 387 -30.20 -9.93 -6.11
CA THR A 387 -29.23 -9.26 -5.25
C THR A 387 -28.90 -10.12 -4.03
N TRP A 388 -27.66 -10.04 -3.56
CA TRP A 388 -27.22 -10.74 -2.34
C TRP A 388 -26.22 -9.88 -1.57
N LYS A 389 -26.17 -10.10 -0.25
CA LYS A 389 -25.25 -9.41 0.66
C LYS A 389 -24.85 -10.33 1.80
N ILE A 390 -23.55 -10.38 2.07
CA ILE A 390 -22.95 -11.05 3.20
C ILE A 390 -22.31 -9.96 4.05
N PRO A 391 -22.93 -9.55 5.16
CA PRO A 391 -22.43 -8.44 5.97
C PRO A 391 -21.10 -8.77 6.66
N ARG A 392 -20.85 -10.06 6.90
CA ARG A 392 -19.65 -10.55 7.58
C ARG A 392 -19.28 -11.92 7.00
N LEU A 393 -18.13 -12.00 6.35
CA LEU A 393 -17.47 -13.22 5.92
C LEU A 393 -16.12 -13.32 6.62
N ASP A 394 -15.85 -14.43 7.28
CA ASP A 394 -14.58 -14.65 7.98
C ASP A 394 -13.44 -14.91 6.98
N LEU A 395 -12.28 -14.31 7.24
CA LEU A 395 -11.07 -14.42 6.45
C LEU A 395 -10.01 -15.23 7.20
N ASN A 396 -9.18 -15.93 6.44
CA ASN A 396 -7.96 -16.53 6.95
C ASN A 396 -6.87 -15.45 7.01
N GLN A 397 -5.95 -15.58 7.98
CA GLN A 397 -4.73 -14.76 7.99
C GLN A 397 -3.96 -14.97 6.67
N GLY A 398 -3.55 -13.86 6.04
CA GLY A 398 -2.88 -13.85 4.74
C GLY A 398 -3.85 -13.75 3.55
N ARG A 399 -3.56 -14.49 2.47
CA ARG A 399 -4.27 -14.37 1.17
C ARG A 399 -5.61 -15.14 1.17
N ASN A 400 -6.67 -14.46 0.73
CA ASN A 400 -8.02 -14.99 0.57
C ASN A 400 -8.53 -14.70 -0.84
N ASP A 401 -8.62 -15.72 -1.70
CA ASP A 401 -9.22 -15.61 -3.03
C ASP A 401 -10.71 -15.99 -2.95
N LEU A 402 -11.55 -14.95 -2.93
CA LEU A 402 -12.99 -15.08 -2.73
C LEU A 402 -13.70 -15.20 -4.08
N HIS A 403 -14.53 -16.24 -4.22
CA HIS A 403 -15.39 -16.42 -5.38
C HIS A 403 -16.70 -17.10 -4.99
N ILE A 404 -17.70 -17.01 -5.87
CA ILE A 404 -19.05 -17.45 -5.60
C ILE A 404 -19.55 -18.33 -6.74
N ILE A 405 -20.30 -19.36 -6.38
CA ILE A 405 -20.95 -20.27 -7.31
C ILE A 405 -22.44 -20.32 -6.96
N ALA A 406 -23.31 -20.19 -7.96
CA ALA A 406 -24.74 -20.39 -7.78
C ALA A 406 -25.08 -21.88 -7.89
N PHE A 407 -25.97 -22.33 -7.03
CA PHE A 407 -26.43 -23.72 -6.93
C PHE A 407 -27.96 -23.72 -6.99
N ASP A 408 -28.50 -24.33 -8.05
CA ASP A 408 -29.95 -24.45 -8.25
C ASP A 408 -30.53 -25.68 -7.53
N VAL A 409 -31.85 -25.74 -7.36
CA VAL A 409 -32.60 -26.81 -6.69
C VAL A 409 -32.36 -28.19 -7.32
N THR A 410 -31.94 -28.23 -8.58
CA THR A 410 -31.59 -29.45 -9.31
C THR A 410 -30.12 -29.86 -9.18
N LYS A 411 -29.36 -29.17 -8.33
CA LYS A 411 -27.98 -29.46 -7.93
C LYS A 411 -26.89 -29.22 -8.97
N GLU A 412 -27.16 -28.43 -10.02
CA GLU A 412 -26.10 -27.99 -10.94
C GLU A 412 -25.44 -26.70 -10.47
N LEU A 413 -24.12 -26.63 -10.65
CA LEU A 413 -23.30 -25.48 -10.29
C LEU A 413 -23.13 -24.54 -11.49
N SER A 414 -23.24 -23.23 -11.25
CA SER A 414 -22.82 -22.23 -12.22
C SER A 414 -21.30 -22.25 -12.43
N ASN A 415 -20.80 -21.50 -13.41
CA ASN A 415 -19.39 -21.11 -13.43
C ASN A 415 -19.06 -20.20 -12.22
N LYS A 416 -17.77 -20.10 -11.88
CA LYS A 416 -17.28 -19.20 -10.82
C LYS A 416 -17.55 -17.73 -11.17
N SER A 417 -17.83 -16.92 -10.14
CA SER A 417 -17.88 -15.46 -10.25
C SER A 417 -16.52 -14.85 -10.60
N ASN A 418 -16.46 -13.52 -10.72
CA ASN A 418 -15.20 -12.79 -10.58
C ASN A 418 -14.56 -13.09 -9.20
N VAL A 419 -13.23 -13.10 -9.17
CA VAL A 419 -12.45 -13.34 -7.95
C VAL A 419 -12.11 -11.99 -7.31
N VAL A 420 -12.25 -11.91 -6.00
CA VAL A 420 -11.75 -10.79 -5.17
C VAL A 420 -10.67 -11.34 -4.26
N THR A 421 -9.44 -10.84 -4.39
CA THR A 421 -8.33 -11.21 -3.51
C THR A 421 -8.26 -10.27 -2.32
N VAL A 422 -8.27 -10.80 -1.11
CA VAL A 422 -8.14 -10.03 0.12
C VAL A 422 -6.96 -10.56 0.93
N PHE A 423 -6.02 -9.69 1.24
CA PHE A 423 -4.97 -9.95 2.23
C PHE A 423 -5.46 -9.44 3.58
N SER A 424 -5.78 -10.37 4.48
CA SER A 424 -6.12 -10.06 5.88
C SER A 424 -4.85 -10.20 6.70
N ASP A 425 -4.33 -9.09 7.21
CA ASP A 425 -3.17 -9.11 8.10
C ASP A 425 -3.47 -8.44 9.43
N LEU A 426 -3.46 -9.22 10.51
CA LEU A 426 -3.69 -8.72 11.87
C LEU A 426 -2.39 -8.58 12.68
N ILE A 427 -1.24 -8.93 12.09
CA ILE A 427 0.03 -9.06 12.79
C ILE A 427 0.88 -7.83 12.48
N SER A 428 1.38 -7.16 13.51
CA SER A 428 2.31 -6.05 13.32
C SER A 428 3.63 -6.51 12.70
N PRO A 429 4.25 -5.70 11.84
CA PRO A 429 5.52 -6.04 11.23
C PRO A 429 6.65 -6.08 12.26
N THR A 430 7.63 -6.93 12.00
CA THR A 430 8.85 -7.11 12.79
C THR A 430 10.08 -6.77 11.96
N PHE A 431 11.12 -6.25 12.62
CA PHE A 431 12.31 -5.73 11.95
C PHE A 431 13.56 -6.44 12.44
N ASN A 432 14.44 -6.79 11.52
CA ASN A 432 15.83 -7.08 11.80
C ASN A 432 16.68 -5.90 11.32
N VAL A 433 17.44 -5.29 12.23
CA VAL A 433 18.24 -4.10 11.96
C VAL A 433 19.72 -4.47 11.99
N ASN A 434 20.44 -4.10 10.95
CA ASN A 434 21.89 -4.19 10.88
C ASN A 434 22.48 -2.81 10.58
N ILE A 435 23.60 -2.46 11.21
CA ILE A 435 24.26 -1.17 11.02
C ILE A 435 25.72 -1.43 10.69
N LYS A 436 26.12 -0.91 9.53
CA LYS A 436 27.47 -1.04 9.01
C LYS A 436 28.18 0.32 9.05
N PRO A 437 29.14 0.54 9.95
CA PRO A 437 30.06 1.67 9.85
C PRO A 437 30.93 1.54 8.60
N LYS A 438 31.15 2.67 7.93
CA LYS A 438 32.06 2.84 6.81
C LYS A 438 32.72 4.21 6.91
N ASN A 439 33.96 4.27 7.39
CA ASN A 439 34.62 5.54 7.74
C ASN A 439 33.79 6.40 8.73
N ASN A 440 33.29 7.55 8.28
CA ASN A 440 32.44 8.48 9.05
C ASN A 440 30.98 8.48 8.54
N THR A 441 30.56 7.44 7.83
CA THR A 441 29.16 7.20 7.46
C THR A 441 28.68 5.88 8.04
N TYR A 442 27.37 5.80 8.28
CA TYR A 442 26.69 4.61 8.74
C TYR A 442 25.64 4.20 7.72
N ILE A 443 25.66 2.92 7.35
CA ILE A 443 24.65 2.31 6.48
C ILE A 443 23.76 1.45 7.38
N VAL A 444 22.51 1.88 7.53
CA VAL A 444 21.47 1.18 8.30
C VAL A 444 20.65 0.36 7.34
N SER A 445 20.70 -0.96 7.48
CA SER A 445 19.89 -1.91 6.73
C SER A 445 18.81 -2.49 7.64
N VAL A 446 17.56 -2.39 7.20
CA VAL A 446 16.40 -2.92 7.90
C VAL A 446 15.69 -3.93 7.01
N THR A 447 15.59 -5.17 7.48
CA THR A 447 14.80 -6.21 6.84
C THR A 447 13.50 -6.38 7.63
N ALA A 448 12.38 -6.04 7.01
CA ALA A 448 11.06 -6.33 7.54
C ALA A 448 10.58 -7.70 7.03
N ASN A 449 9.84 -8.43 7.86
CA ASN A 449 9.23 -9.72 7.49
C ASN A 449 8.20 -9.61 6.36
N GLU A 450 7.76 -8.41 6.02
CA GLU A 450 6.70 -8.11 5.06
C GLU A 450 6.90 -6.74 4.37
N GLN A 451 5.98 -6.33 3.49
CA GLN A 451 5.98 -5.02 2.85
C GLN A 451 5.48 -3.93 3.80
N LEU A 452 6.20 -2.82 3.82
CA LEU A 452 5.85 -1.66 4.63
C LEU A 452 5.21 -0.57 3.78
N ASP A 453 4.24 0.13 4.36
CA ASP A 453 3.74 1.41 3.83
C ASP A 453 4.77 2.52 4.12
N TRP A 454 5.28 2.53 5.35
CA TRP A 454 6.34 3.45 5.76
C TRP A 454 7.24 2.85 6.84
N LEU A 455 8.49 3.31 6.85
CA LEU A 455 9.48 3.02 7.88
C LEU A 455 10.13 4.34 8.30
N THR A 456 10.17 4.62 9.60
CA THR A 456 10.89 5.75 10.16
C THR A 456 11.94 5.26 11.13
N GLY A 457 13.05 6.00 11.18
CA GLY A 457 14.06 5.83 12.19
C GLY A 457 14.66 7.16 12.58
N LYS A 458 15.19 7.24 13.79
CA LYS A 458 15.92 8.42 14.26
C LYS A 458 17.07 8.01 15.16
N ILE A 459 18.13 8.80 15.10
CA ILE A 459 19.24 8.76 16.04
C ILE A 459 19.36 10.15 16.67
N ASP A 460 19.25 10.24 17.99
CA ASP A 460 19.14 11.52 18.70
C ASP A 460 18.01 12.39 18.12
N ASN A 461 18.36 13.55 17.53
CA ASN A 461 17.45 14.47 16.83
C ASN A 461 17.50 14.36 15.30
N MET A 462 18.29 13.42 14.77
CA MET A 462 18.48 13.24 13.33
C MET A 462 17.53 12.16 12.80
N ALA A 463 16.65 12.55 11.89
CA ALA A 463 15.77 11.61 11.19
C ALA A 463 16.53 10.84 10.10
N LEU A 464 16.31 9.53 10.05
CA LEU A 464 16.85 8.64 9.02
C LEU A 464 15.83 8.47 7.90
N THR A 465 16.27 8.69 6.66
CA THR A 465 15.42 8.51 5.47
C THR A 465 15.73 7.15 4.85
N PHE A 466 14.73 6.27 4.80
CA PHE A 466 14.89 4.93 4.26
C PHE A 466 14.43 4.84 2.81
N THR A 467 15.19 4.11 2.01
CA THR A 467 14.84 3.76 0.63
C THR A 467 14.70 2.24 0.51
N GLN A 468 13.58 1.78 -0.03
CA GLN A 468 13.38 0.35 -0.28
C GLN A 468 14.26 -0.12 -1.45
N THR A 469 15.04 -1.18 -1.26
CA THR A 469 15.97 -1.71 -2.28
C THR A 469 15.36 -2.81 -3.15
N ASN A 470 14.25 -3.41 -2.71
CA ASN A 470 13.54 -4.47 -3.43
C ASN A 470 12.06 -4.12 -3.74
N PRO A 471 11.76 -2.97 -4.35
CA PRO A 471 10.37 -2.57 -4.60
C PRO A 471 9.68 -3.55 -5.55
N GLN A 472 8.43 -3.90 -5.24
CA GLN A 472 7.59 -4.70 -6.14
C GLN A 472 7.14 -3.86 -7.34
N SER A 473 6.91 -4.51 -8.48
CA SER A 473 6.52 -3.83 -9.73
C SER A 473 5.19 -3.10 -9.57
N GLN A 474 5.15 -1.82 -9.93
CA GLN A 474 3.92 -1.00 -9.94
C GLN A 474 2.84 -1.53 -10.89
N PHE A 475 3.21 -2.38 -11.86
CA PHE A 475 2.28 -2.94 -12.85
C PHE A 475 1.70 -4.30 -12.43
N LYS A 476 2.12 -4.86 -11.29
CA LYS A 476 1.62 -6.12 -10.76
C LYS A 476 0.93 -5.92 -9.40
N PRO A 477 -0.05 -6.77 -9.06
CA PRO A 477 -0.63 -6.75 -7.72
C PRO A 477 0.47 -7.03 -6.68
N VAL A 478 0.57 -6.18 -5.67
CA VAL A 478 1.60 -6.26 -4.61
C VAL A 478 1.27 -7.41 -3.68
N ASN A 479 2.20 -8.31 -3.40
CA ASN A 479 2.02 -9.28 -2.31
C ASN A 479 2.53 -8.66 -0.99
N PRO A 480 1.65 -8.25 -0.06
CA PRO A 480 2.06 -7.56 1.16
C PRO A 480 2.91 -8.45 2.07
N LEU A 481 2.74 -9.77 2.01
CA LEU A 481 3.41 -10.71 2.92
C LEU A 481 4.87 -11.03 2.55
N LEU A 482 5.38 -10.45 1.46
CA LEU A 482 6.78 -10.66 1.06
C LEU A 482 7.71 -9.72 1.82
N PRO A 483 8.88 -10.17 2.29
CA PRO A 483 9.85 -9.33 2.99
C PRO A 483 10.26 -8.07 2.20
N SER A 484 10.43 -6.96 2.90
CA SER A 484 10.97 -5.72 2.34
C SER A 484 12.32 -5.35 2.96
N HIS A 485 13.21 -4.81 2.14
CA HIS A 485 14.57 -4.42 2.51
C HIS A 485 14.70 -2.92 2.34
N TRP A 486 15.13 -2.25 3.40
CA TRP A 486 15.21 -0.81 3.49
C TRP A 486 16.61 -0.40 3.89
N VAL A 487 17.16 0.62 3.23
CA VAL A 487 18.50 1.13 3.52
C VAL A 487 18.43 2.63 3.74
N SER A 488 19.16 3.10 4.75
CA SER A 488 19.45 4.51 4.97
C SER A 488 20.96 4.68 5.13
N GLU A 489 21.52 5.70 4.46
CA GLU A 489 22.91 6.09 4.64
C GLU A 489 22.93 7.49 5.26
N PHE A 490 23.73 7.65 6.33
CA PHE A 490 23.86 8.95 6.97
C PHE A 490 25.27 9.21 7.49
N THR A 491 25.65 10.49 7.54
CA THR A 491 26.94 10.94 8.06
C THR A 491 26.92 10.92 9.59
N ALA A 492 27.94 10.32 10.19
CA ALA A 492 28.12 10.25 11.64
C ALA A 492 28.12 11.67 12.27
N PRO A 493 27.27 11.92 13.30
CA PRO A 493 27.45 13.05 14.21
C PRO A 493 28.86 13.08 14.81
N ASP A 494 29.34 14.24 15.22
CA ASP A 494 30.74 14.41 15.67
C ASP A 494 31.16 13.44 16.79
N HIS A 495 30.26 13.14 17.73
CA HIS A 495 30.50 12.18 18.82
C HIS A 495 30.43 10.71 18.42
N LEU A 496 29.95 10.41 17.22
CA LEU A 496 29.89 9.06 16.63
C LEU A 496 30.90 8.87 15.50
N LYS A 497 31.74 9.86 15.21
CA LYS A 497 32.84 9.71 14.25
C LYS A 497 33.92 8.79 14.82
N ASN A 498 34.66 8.15 13.94
CA ASN A 498 35.78 7.34 14.35
C ASN A 498 36.82 8.20 15.09
N HIS A 499 37.44 7.65 16.14
CA HIS A 499 38.37 8.32 17.05
C HIS A 499 37.76 9.46 17.89
N ALA A 500 36.43 9.52 18.04
CA ALA A 500 35.76 10.49 18.91
C ALA A 500 35.91 10.18 20.40
N TYR A 501 35.69 11.18 21.25
CA TYR A 501 35.53 10.97 22.69
C TYR A 501 34.12 10.45 22.98
N LEU A 502 33.99 9.54 23.94
CA LEU A 502 32.67 9.05 24.34
C LEU A 502 31.79 10.19 24.85
N PRO A 503 30.56 10.34 24.34
CA PRO A 503 29.63 11.33 24.85
C PRO A 503 29.16 10.96 26.27
N LYS A 504 28.69 11.97 27.02
CA LYS A 504 28.16 11.75 28.37
C LYS A 504 26.89 10.89 28.36
N GLU A 505 26.04 11.13 27.38
CA GLU A 505 24.82 10.39 27.07
C GLU A 505 25.00 9.75 25.70
N MET A 506 24.75 8.44 25.62
CA MET A 506 24.93 7.69 24.37
C MET A 506 23.71 7.83 23.49
N SER A 507 23.95 7.89 22.19
CA SER A 507 22.89 8.01 21.21
C SER A 507 21.97 6.80 21.23
N MET A 508 20.68 7.06 21.23
CA MET A 508 19.64 6.03 21.14
C MET A 508 19.12 5.99 19.71
N LEU A 509 18.99 4.77 19.18
CA LEU A 509 18.41 4.51 17.88
C LEU A 509 16.97 4.06 18.06
N TYR A 510 16.07 4.62 17.28
CA TYR A 510 14.64 4.32 17.33
C TYR A 510 14.15 3.90 15.95
N PHE A 511 13.32 2.86 15.89
CA PHE A 511 12.61 2.45 14.66
C PHE A 511 11.14 2.20 14.91
N GLN A 512 10.34 2.61 13.94
CA GLN A 512 8.92 2.29 13.87
C GLN A 512 8.50 2.20 12.41
N GLY A 513 7.54 1.33 12.10
CA GLY A 513 6.99 1.22 10.76
C GLY A 513 5.55 0.74 10.79
N SER A 514 4.90 0.85 9.65
CA SER A 514 3.58 0.28 9.42
C SER A 514 3.62 -0.59 8.18
N ASP A 515 2.92 -1.72 8.23
CA ASP A 515 2.67 -2.53 7.04
C ASP A 515 1.65 -1.85 6.09
N LEU A 516 1.38 -2.47 4.94
CA LEU A 516 0.36 -2.03 3.99
C LEU A 516 -1.09 -2.24 4.49
N ALA A 517 -1.30 -3.04 5.53
CA ALA A 517 -2.60 -3.27 6.19
C ALA A 517 -2.88 -2.23 7.30
N SER A 518 -1.94 -1.32 7.56
CA SER A 518 -1.95 -0.31 8.63
C SER A 518 -1.73 -0.85 10.05
N ASN A 519 -1.13 -2.03 10.22
CA ASN A 519 -0.65 -2.47 11.53
C ASN A 519 0.71 -1.81 11.83
N GLN A 520 0.81 -1.19 13.00
CA GLN A 520 2.02 -0.53 13.45
C GLN A 520 2.89 -1.48 14.27
N SER A 521 4.20 -1.46 14.03
CA SER A 521 5.15 -2.15 14.89
C SER A 521 5.33 -1.45 16.23
N GLN A 522 5.85 -2.20 17.20
CA GLN A 522 6.35 -1.62 18.45
C GLN A 522 7.58 -0.75 18.17
N LEU A 523 7.73 0.30 18.97
CA LEU A 523 8.91 1.17 18.92
C LEU A 523 10.14 0.38 19.41
N LEU A 524 11.05 0.04 18.50
CA LEU A 524 12.33 -0.57 18.86
C LEU A 524 13.30 0.54 19.30
N GLN A 525 13.95 0.37 20.45
CA GLN A 525 14.94 1.31 20.99
C GLN A 525 16.15 0.57 21.58
N PHE A 526 17.37 0.99 21.20
CA PHE A 526 18.62 0.45 21.75
C PHE A 526 19.78 1.45 21.61
N PRO A 527 20.84 1.35 22.44
CA PRO A 527 22.02 2.21 22.33
C PRO A 527 22.73 1.94 20.99
N PHE A 528 23.23 3.00 20.35
CA PHE A 528 23.77 2.91 18.98
C PHE A 528 24.98 1.96 18.89
N PHE A 529 25.86 1.88 19.91
CA PHE A 529 26.93 0.87 20.00
C PHE A 529 27.35 0.47 21.42
N LEU A 530 27.58 1.44 22.30
CA LEU A 530 28.10 1.23 23.65
C LEU A 530 27.32 2.12 24.63
N GLN A 531 27.20 1.71 25.88
CA GLN A 531 26.78 2.55 27.00
C GLN A 531 27.80 2.41 28.12
N MET A 532 28.67 3.41 28.28
CA MET A 532 29.62 3.45 29.38
C MET A 532 28.94 4.07 30.61
N ASP A 533 28.68 3.27 31.64
CA ASP A 533 28.03 3.73 32.87
C ASP A 533 29.03 4.40 33.81
N TYR A 534 30.24 3.84 33.92
CA TYR A 534 31.34 4.44 34.67
C TYR A 534 32.70 3.94 34.12
N PRO A 535 33.72 4.80 34.02
CA PRO A 535 33.68 6.25 34.22
C PRO A 535 33.01 6.97 33.03
N LYS A 536 32.62 8.24 33.22
CA LYS A 536 32.20 9.13 32.12
C LYS A 536 33.42 9.89 31.57
N ASP A 537 33.35 10.42 30.35
CA ASP A 537 34.43 11.25 29.82
C ASP A 537 34.72 12.46 30.73
N LYS A 538 36.01 12.81 30.85
CA LYS A 538 36.54 13.80 31.79
C LYS A 538 36.40 13.43 33.27
N HIS A 539 36.64 12.16 33.60
CA HIS A 539 36.53 11.67 34.98
C HIS A 539 37.81 11.91 35.79
N VAL A 540 37.65 12.43 37.01
CA VAL A 540 38.74 12.55 37.99
C VAL A 540 38.71 11.37 38.94
N HIS A 541 39.82 10.64 39.02
CA HIS A 541 39.97 9.45 39.84
C HIS A 541 41.15 9.60 40.81
N TYR A 542 41.11 8.94 41.96
CA TYR A 542 42.18 9.05 42.98
C TYR A 542 42.93 7.74 43.24
N LYS A 543 42.31 6.59 42.95
CA LYS A 543 42.93 5.27 43.17
C LYS A 543 43.78 4.87 41.97
N LYS A 544 44.73 3.96 42.18
CA LYS A 544 45.53 3.39 41.08
C LYS A 544 44.67 2.59 40.10
N THR A 545 43.63 1.92 40.58
CA THR A 545 42.76 1.09 39.76
C THR A 545 41.39 1.73 39.58
N ILE A 546 40.84 1.65 38.37
CA ILE A 546 39.48 2.06 38.06
C ILE A 546 38.69 0.88 37.48
N ARG A 547 37.45 0.72 37.90
CA ARG A 547 36.55 -0.30 37.35
C ARG A 547 35.68 0.34 36.27
N CYS A 548 35.83 -0.07 35.03
CA CYS A 548 34.97 0.35 33.92
C CYS A 548 33.79 -0.62 33.82
N ILE A 549 32.57 -0.08 33.76
CA ILE A 549 31.31 -0.84 33.65
C ILE A 549 30.40 -0.19 32.60
N GLY A 550 29.63 -1.03 31.91
CA GLY A 550 28.67 -0.58 30.92
C GLY A 550 28.01 -1.73 30.18
N SER A 551 27.29 -1.41 29.12
CA SER A 551 26.63 -2.36 28.22
C SER A 551 26.92 -2.06 26.76
N ILE A 552 26.71 -3.03 25.87
CA ILE A 552 26.88 -2.87 24.42
C ILE A 552 25.58 -3.14 23.66
N SER A 553 25.50 -2.62 22.44
CA SER A 553 24.44 -2.94 21.49
C SER A 553 24.59 -4.38 20.98
N PRO A 554 23.49 -5.07 20.65
CA PRO A 554 23.52 -6.37 19.96
C PRO A 554 24.26 -6.35 18.61
N LEU A 555 24.55 -5.16 18.07
CA LEU A 555 25.27 -4.95 16.83
C LEU A 555 26.79 -5.11 16.96
N ILE A 556 27.31 -5.17 18.19
CA ILE A 556 28.75 -5.29 18.47
C ILE A 556 29.10 -6.74 18.78
N SER A 557 30.07 -7.28 18.05
CA SER A 557 30.54 -8.66 18.19
C SER A 557 31.72 -8.80 19.17
N GLN A 558 32.54 -7.75 19.30
CA GLN A 558 33.67 -7.71 20.21
C GLN A 558 33.92 -6.29 20.74
N LEU A 559 34.32 -6.21 22.02
CA LEU A 559 34.74 -5.00 22.70
C LEU A 559 36.17 -5.19 23.22
N SER A 560 37.04 -4.20 22.97
CA SER A 560 38.35 -4.09 23.62
C SER A 560 38.48 -2.73 24.32
N ILE A 561 39.00 -2.71 25.54
CA ILE A 561 39.28 -1.47 26.30
C ILE A 561 40.72 -1.52 26.75
N ASN A 562 41.50 -0.47 26.43
CA ASN A 562 42.93 -0.40 26.72
C ASN A 562 43.70 -1.64 26.23
N ASP A 563 43.44 -2.06 24.99
CA ASP A 563 43.99 -3.25 24.34
C ASP A 563 43.64 -4.60 25.00
N HIS A 564 42.78 -4.60 26.02
CA HIS A 564 42.24 -5.82 26.61
C HIS A 564 40.90 -6.18 25.97
N ARG A 565 40.80 -7.38 25.40
CA ARG A 565 39.53 -7.95 24.94
C ARG A 565 38.61 -8.23 26.14
N ILE A 566 37.39 -7.72 26.08
CA ILE A 566 36.43 -7.76 27.19
C ILE A 566 35.45 -8.92 27.01
N TYR A 567 35.16 -9.63 28.09
CA TYR A 567 34.07 -10.59 28.14
C TYR A 567 32.74 -9.84 28.34
N ILE A 568 31.76 -10.16 27.48
CA ILE A 568 30.41 -9.62 27.52
C ILE A 568 29.48 -10.73 28.00
N ASP A 569 28.63 -10.44 28.99
CA ASP A 569 27.67 -11.41 29.52
C ASP A 569 26.42 -11.57 28.63
N GLN A 570 25.48 -12.43 29.05
CA GLN A 570 24.25 -12.70 28.30
C GLN A 570 23.31 -11.50 28.20
N ASP A 571 23.42 -10.56 29.13
CA ASP A 571 22.64 -9.32 29.19
C ASP A 571 23.37 -8.16 28.50
N LEU A 572 24.43 -8.46 27.74
CA LEU A 572 25.28 -7.51 27.01
C LEU A 572 26.03 -6.52 27.90
N ASN A 573 26.26 -6.85 29.18
CA ASN A 573 27.03 -6.02 30.11
C ASN A 573 28.49 -6.44 30.16
N PHE A 574 29.34 -5.51 30.58
CA PHE A 574 30.76 -5.75 30.78
C PHE A 574 31.30 -5.05 32.04
N SER A 575 32.41 -5.58 32.55
CA SER A 575 33.14 -5.01 33.67
C SER A 575 34.63 -5.35 33.58
N ILE A 576 35.50 -4.34 33.55
CA ILE A 576 36.96 -4.51 33.59
C ILE A 576 37.60 -3.58 34.63
N SER A 577 38.68 -4.03 35.27
CA SER A 577 39.52 -3.15 36.11
C SER A 577 40.79 -2.79 35.35
N LEU A 578 41.08 -1.49 35.27
CA LEU A 578 42.27 -0.93 34.61
C LEU A 578 43.18 -0.29 35.65
N GLU A 579 44.49 -0.41 35.45
CA GLU A 579 45.47 0.41 36.19
C GLU A 579 45.67 1.74 35.47
N LEU A 580 45.74 2.83 36.23
CA LEU A 580 45.93 4.19 35.73
C LEU A 580 47.26 4.75 36.24
N GLU A 581 48.00 5.41 35.36
CA GLU A 581 49.18 6.17 35.73
C GLU A 581 48.80 7.49 36.41
N ALA A 582 49.69 8.05 37.23
CA ALA A 582 49.44 9.36 37.82
C ALA A 582 49.37 10.43 36.71
N GLY A 583 48.36 11.28 36.75
CA GLY A 583 48.10 12.28 35.72
C GLY A 583 47.11 11.82 34.66
N LYS A 584 47.35 12.21 33.41
CA LYS A 584 46.40 12.04 32.31
C LYS A 584 46.48 10.64 31.70
N ASN A 585 45.34 9.99 31.62
CA ASN A 585 45.16 8.68 31.00
C ASN A 585 44.15 8.81 29.86
N LEU A 586 44.58 8.49 28.64
CA LEU A 586 43.70 8.37 27.47
C LEU A 586 43.43 6.88 27.23
N ILE A 587 42.24 6.42 27.58
CA ILE A 587 41.90 5.00 27.46
C ILE A 587 41.25 4.74 26.10
N PRO A 588 41.87 3.95 25.20
CA PRO A 588 41.28 3.59 23.92
C PRO A 588 40.20 2.51 24.11
N ILE A 589 39.15 2.62 23.30
CA ILE A 589 38.02 1.70 23.25
C ILE A 589 37.83 1.31 21.78
N GLN A 590 37.94 0.03 21.49
CA GLN A 590 37.70 -0.53 20.16
C GLN A 590 36.41 -1.35 20.19
N LEU A 591 35.49 -1.01 19.32
CA LEU A 591 34.23 -1.71 19.11
C LEU A 591 34.29 -2.35 17.72
N THR A 592 34.14 -3.66 17.66
CA THR A 592 34.07 -4.41 16.40
C THR A 592 32.60 -4.78 16.14
N PRO A 593 31.95 -4.12 15.16
CA PRO A 593 30.60 -4.48 14.75
C PRO A 593 30.56 -5.87 14.10
N THR A 594 29.37 -6.43 13.93
CA THR A 594 29.18 -7.68 13.16
C THR A 594 29.56 -7.51 11.69
N GLU A 595 29.36 -6.32 11.12
CA GLU A 595 29.73 -5.97 9.75
C GLU A 595 30.24 -4.53 9.65
N GLY A 596 31.28 -4.28 8.86
CA GLY A 596 31.82 -2.93 8.63
C GLY A 596 33.21 -2.72 9.24
N ASP A 597 33.59 -1.46 9.35
CA ASP A 597 34.87 -1.04 9.91
C ASP A 597 34.84 -1.01 11.45
N ASP A 598 35.98 -1.24 12.10
CA ASP A 598 36.11 -1.06 13.55
C ASP A 598 35.91 0.41 13.95
N ILE A 599 35.26 0.62 15.08
CA ILE A 599 35.04 1.95 15.65
C ILE A 599 35.98 2.13 16.84
N TYR A 600 36.81 3.16 16.76
CA TYR A 600 37.71 3.57 17.84
C TYR A 600 37.10 4.77 18.57
N SER A 601 37.13 4.74 19.89
CA SER A 601 36.69 5.83 20.75
C SER A 601 37.64 5.97 21.94
N TYR A 602 37.60 7.11 22.61
CA TYR A 602 38.46 7.36 23.76
C TYR A 602 37.69 7.88 24.96
N ILE A 603 38.19 7.57 26.14
CA ILE A 603 37.74 8.18 27.40
C ILE A 603 38.92 8.82 28.12
N ARG A 604 38.75 10.08 28.54
CA ARG A 604 39.76 10.83 29.26
C ARG A 604 39.57 10.70 30.76
N ILE A 605 40.61 10.26 31.44
CA ILE A 605 40.63 10.08 32.89
C ILE A 605 41.85 10.80 33.45
N LEU A 606 41.63 11.67 34.44
CA LEU A 606 42.68 12.31 35.20
C LEU A 606 42.81 11.61 36.55
N ARG A 607 43.91 10.90 36.77
CA ARG A 607 44.22 10.31 38.07
C ARG A 607 45.02 11.32 38.89
N LEU A 608 44.42 11.85 39.95
CA LEU A 608 45.12 12.70 40.91
C LEU A 608 45.70 11.85 42.04
N LYS A 609 46.96 12.12 42.41
CA LYS A 609 47.58 11.58 43.61
C LYS A 609 47.06 12.35 44.83
N THR A 610 46.67 11.63 45.88
CA THR A 610 46.14 12.19 47.14
C THR A 610 46.67 11.39 48.33
N PHE A 611 46.56 11.95 49.53
CA PHE A 611 47.07 11.34 50.76
C PHE A 611 45.95 11.15 51.81
N PRO A 612 46.04 10.14 52.69
CA PRO A 612 44.98 9.81 53.64
C PRO A 612 44.57 10.96 54.60
N ASP A 613 45.49 11.86 54.93
CA ASP A 613 45.28 13.01 55.80
C ASP A 613 44.72 14.26 55.09
N LEU A 614 44.52 14.21 53.75
CA LEU A 614 43.91 15.29 52.97
C LEU A 614 42.39 15.20 52.92
N THR A 615 41.74 15.72 53.97
CA THR A 615 40.28 15.86 54.02
C THR A 615 39.77 16.98 53.09
N ARG A 616 38.46 17.02 52.81
CA ARG A 616 37.83 18.10 52.02
C ARG A 616 38.01 19.51 52.61
N ARG A 617 38.39 19.63 53.90
CA ARG A 617 38.60 20.92 54.60
C ARG A 617 40.07 21.32 54.70
N THR A 618 40.99 20.49 54.18
CA THR A 618 42.42 20.79 54.21
C THR A 618 42.72 21.97 53.28
N LYS A 619 43.26 23.07 53.83
CA LYS A 619 43.75 24.22 53.04
C LYS A 619 44.90 23.78 52.13
N GLY A 620 44.97 24.32 50.91
CA GLY A 620 45.99 23.97 49.91
C GLY A 620 45.86 22.57 49.33
N LYS A 621 44.77 21.83 49.61
CA LYS A 621 44.60 20.44 49.17
C LYS A 621 44.78 20.27 47.65
N ARG A 622 44.17 21.16 46.87
CA ARG A 622 44.18 21.07 45.41
C ARG A 622 45.60 21.22 44.87
N GLU A 623 46.33 22.19 45.40
CA GLU A 623 47.71 22.50 45.05
C GLU A 623 48.63 21.33 45.42
N ILE A 624 48.44 20.75 46.62
CA ILE A 624 49.14 19.53 47.05
C ILE A 624 48.86 18.37 46.10
N GLU A 625 47.60 18.09 45.75
CA GLU A 625 47.23 16.99 44.85
C GLU A 625 47.79 17.18 43.44
N PHE A 626 47.76 18.39 42.89
CA PHE A 626 48.31 18.67 41.57
C PHE A 626 49.83 18.52 41.54
N LEU A 627 50.53 19.14 42.48
CA LEU A 627 51.98 19.02 42.57
C LEU A 627 52.40 17.58 42.87
N ALA A 628 51.65 16.84 43.69
CA ALA A 628 51.91 15.42 43.93
C ALA A 628 51.66 14.56 42.69
N THR A 629 50.64 14.89 41.88
CA THR A 629 50.37 14.23 40.61
C THR A 629 51.45 14.49 39.58
N LEU A 630 52.04 15.69 39.58
CA LEU A 630 53.18 16.08 38.75
C LEU A 630 54.52 15.51 39.26
N GLY A 631 54.52 14.76 40.38
CA GLY A 631 55.73 14.22 41.01
C GLY A 631 56.57 15.25 41.76
N VAL A 632 56.04 16.46 41.98
CA VAL A 632 56.74 17.55 42.64
C VAL A 632 56.72 17.36 44.16
N LEU A 633 55.56 17.04 44.72
CA LEU A 633 55.39 16.77 46.14
C LEU A 633 55.13 15.29 46.39
N ASP A 634 55.53 14.78 47.56
CA ASP A 634 55.23 13.42 47.97
C ASP A 634 54.89 13.34 49.46
N SER A 635 54.44 12.16 49.90
CA SER A 635 54.24 11.88 51.31
C SER A 635 55.55 11.85 52.08
N ASP A 636 55.42 12.01 53.40
CA ASP A 636 56.45 11.66 54.34
C ASP A 636 56.63 10.12 54.42
N PHE A 637 57.55 9.66 55.25
CA PHE A 637 57.86 8.23 55.39
C PHE A 637 56.70 7.37 55.95
N ASP A 638 55.68 8.00 56.52
CA ASP A 638 54.47 7.36 57.05
C ASP A 638 53.30 7.31 56.04
N ASN A 639 53.54 7.70 54.78
CA ASN A 639 52.53 7.82 53.70
C ASN A 639 51.48 8.91 53.92
N LEU A 640 51.69 9.85 54.86
CA LEU A 640 50.86 11.04 55.05
C LEU A 640 51.59 12.28 54.53
N PHE A 641 50.84 13.34 54.19
CA PHE A 641 51.44 14.58 53.70
C PHE A 641 51.86 15.54 54.84
N HIS A 642 51.05 15.60 55.89
CA HIS A 642 51.14 16.52 57.03
C HIS A 642 51.02 18.00 56.63
N PRO A 643 49.86 18.46 56.09
CA PRO A 643 49.71 19.79 55.49
C PRO A 643 49.98 20.96 56.45
N LYS A 644 49.75 20.77 57.75
CA LYS A 644 49.97 21.80 58.79
C LYS A 644 51.37 21.75 59.42
N LYS A 645 52.17 20.71 59.12
CA LYS A 645 53.53 20.60 59.64
C LYS A 645 54.39 21.68 59.00
N VAL A 646 55.30 22.24 59.79
CA VAL A 646 56.29 23.20 59.32
C VAL A 646 57.26 22.52 58.34
N VAL A 647 57.67 23.25 57.32
CA VAL A 647 58.73 22.88 56.39
C VAL A 647 60.07 22.98 57.12
N THR A 648 60.70 21.84 57.32
CA THR A 648 61.99 21.73 57.99
C THR A 648 63.14 21.66 56.97
N ARG A 649 64.35 21.97 57.42
CA ARG A 649 65.56 21.97 56.60
C ARG A 649 65.83 20.60 55.97
N ASP A 650 65.57 19.51 56.67
CA ASP A 650 65.68 18.15 56.12
C ASP A 650 64.62 17.82 55.05
N TYR A 651 63.38 18.25 55.25
CA TYR A 651 62.28 18.05 54.32
C TYR A 651 62.52 18.79 53.01
N ILE A 652 62.94 20.06 53.07
CA ILE A 652 63.26 20.80 51.84
C ILE A 652 64.48 20.20 51.14
N THR A 653 65.45 19.68 51.89
CA THR A 653 66.61 18.97 51.33
C THR A 653 66.19 17.73 50.54
N LYS A 654 65.33 16.89 51.13
CA LYS A 654 64.74 15.73 50.42
C LYS A 654 64.02 16.16 49.16
N LEU A 655 63.20 17.21 49.24
CA LEU A 655 62.44 17.72 48.09
C LEU A 655 63.39 18.14 46.96
N MET A 656 64.42 18.93 47.26
CA MET A 656 65.37 19.41 46.24
C MET A 656 66.09 18.27 45.54
N VAL A 657 66.61 17.30 46.30
CA VAL A 657 67.30 16.13 45.75
C VAL A 657 66.40 15.33 44.81
N LEU A 658 65.15 15.08 45.21
CA LEU A 658 64.20 14.34 44.36
C LEU A 658 63.83 15.11 43.09
N LEU A 659 63.66 16.43 43.18
CA LEU A 659 63.31 17.28 42.04
C LEU A 659 64.45 17.41 41.02
N MET A 660 65.69 17.22 41.44
CA MET A 660 66.86 17.16 40.55
C MET A 660 67.00 15.82 39.82
N GLY A 661 66.11 14.85 40.09
CA GLY A 661 66.10 13.55 39.42
C GLY A 661 66.98 12.49 40.07
N GLU A 662 67.55 12.78 41.25
CA GLU A 662 68.36 11.83 42.01
C GLU A 662 67.47 10.80 42.70
N THR A 663 67.46 9.58 42.15
CA THR A 663 66.59 8.48 42.60
C THR A 663 67.36 7.30 43.19
N GLU A 664 68.68 7.24 42.99
CA GLU A 664 69.57 6.23 43.54
C GLU A 664 70.25 6.74 44.82
N LEU A 665 69.53 6.66 45.94
CA LEU A 665 70.04 7.13 47.23
C LEU A 665 70.89 6.06 47.91
N LYS A 666 72.11 6.43 48.31
CA LYS A 666 72.99 5.55 49.10
C LYS A 666 72.86 5.90 50.58
N ASN A 667 72.71 4.87 51.41
CA ASN A 667 72.80 5.06 52.85
C ASN A 667 74.25 5.38 53.24
N PRO A 668 74.48 6.39 54.09
CA PRO A 668 75.83 6.72 54.54
C PRO A 668 76.41 5.62 55.44
N GLU A 669 77.73 5.39 55.33
CA GLU A 669 78.42 4.39 56.16
C GLU A 669 78.81 4.92 57.56
N TYR A 670 78.79 6.25 57.72
CA TYR A 670 79.21 6.99 58.90
C TYR A 670 78.23 8.14 59.20
N ASP A 671 78.23 8.60 60.46
CA ASP A 671 77.39 9.73 60.87
C ASP A 671 77.80 10.99 60.09
N LEU A 672 76.84 11.62 59.42
CA LEU A 672 77.11 12.74 58.52
C LEU A 672 77.46 14.01 59.29
N PHE A 673 76.74 14.26 60.38
CA PHE A 673 76.89 15.42 61.27
C PHE A 673 76.61 15.02 62.72
N PHE A 674 76.98 15.87 63.68
CA PHE A 674 76.73 15.60 65.10
C PHE A 674 75.25 15.37 65.43
N ASP A 675 74.35 15.99 64.66
CA ASP A 675 72.90 15.91 64.79
C ASP A 675 72.22 15.11 63.65
N VAL A 676 73.00 14.47 62.77
CA VAL A 676 72.50 13.59 61.71
C VAL A 676 73.28 12.26 61.72
N PRO A 677 72.87 11.30 62.56
CA PRO A 677 73.40 9.95 62.53
C PRO A 677 73.15 9.27 61.18
N LYS A 678 73.97 8.27 60.83
CA LYS A 678 73.87 7.57 59.54
C LYS A 678 72.52 6.89 59.30
N ASP A 679 71.85 6.46 60.38
CA ASP A 679 70.54 5.81 60.35
C ASP A 679 69.37 6.82 60.37
N HIS A 680 69.65 8.13 60.32
CA HIS A 680 68.62 9.16 60.25
C HIS A 680 67.81 9.03 58.94
N PRO A 681 66.46 9.12 58.95
CA PRO A 681 65.64 8.89 57.75
C PRO A 681 65.97 9.79 56.55
N TYR A 682 66.45 11.00 56.82
CA TYR A 682 66.86 11.97 55.80
C TYR A 682 68.36 11.89 55.44
N ALA A 683 69.17 11.07 56.13
CA ALA A 683 70.62 11.01 55.91
C ALA A 683 71.02 10.73 54.44
N PRO A 684 70.34 9.82 53.70
CA PRO A 684 70.68 9.58 52.29
C PRO A 684 70.46 10.83 51.41
N TYR A 685 69.40 11.60 51.67
CA TYR A 685 69.11 12.84 50.94
C TYR A 685 70.09 13.95 51.32
N ILE A 686 70.40 14.07 52.61
CA ILE A 686 71.36 15.07 53.10
C ILE A 686 72.74 14.82 52.49
N LEU A 687 73.22 13.57 52.46
CA LEU A 687 74.48 13.22 51.81
C LEU A 687 74.52 13.69 50.35
N VAL A 688 73.50 13.34 49.56
CA VAL A 688 73.42 13.76 48.15
C VAL A 688 73.36 15.28 48.02
N ALA A 689 72.59 15.97 48.88
CA ALA A 689 72.51 17.42 48.83
C ALA A 689 73.84 18.13 49.17
N ILE A 690 74.63 17.57 50.09
CA ILE A 690 75.98 18.08 50.39
C ILE A 690 76.92 17.79 49.22
N ASP A 691 76.93 16.56 48.70
CA ASP A 691 77.80 16.13 47.59
C ASP A 691 77.54 16.93 46.30
N GLN A 692 76.28 17.28 46.05
CA GLN A 692 75.84 18.10 44.92
C GLN A 692 75.93 19.61 45.18
N GLY A 693 76.39 20.03 46.37
CA GLY A 693 76.54 21.44 46.74
C GLY A 693 75.22 22.22 46.88
N LEU A 694 74.10 21.52 47.08
CA LEU A 694 72.77 22.11 47.29
C LEU A 694 72.59 22.67 48.69
N MET A 695 73.25 22.03 49.67
CA MET A 695 73.19 22.41 51.07
C MET A 695 74.59 22.42 51.67
N PHE A 696 74.75 23.18 52.76
CA PHE A 696 75.98 23.23 53.55
C PHE A 696 75.65 23.06 55.03
N ALA A 697 76.59 22.45 55.76
CA ALA A 697 76.55 22.36 57.22
C ALA A 697 76.93 23.69 57.88
N PHE A 698 76.51 23.86 59.13
CA PHE A 698 76.88 25.03 59.91
C PHE A 698 78.34 24.90 60.42
N PRO A 699 79.02 26.02 60.71
CA PRO A 699 80.40 26.01 61.22
C PRO A 699 80.59 25.27 62.55
N ASP A 700 79.51 25.02 63.29
CA ASP A 700 79.47 24.26 64.54
C ASP A 700 79.44 22.72 64.32
N GLY A 701 79.47 22.27 63.06
CA GLY A 701 79.46 20.84 62.68
C GLY A 701 78.07 20.21 62.67
N THR A 702 77.01 21.02 62.76
CA THR A 702 75.61 20.55 62.72
C THR A 702 74.94 20.82 61.36
N PHE A 703 73.89 20.07 61.05
CA PHE A 703 73.05 20.30 59.86
C PHE A 703 71.73 21.01 60.20
N LYS A 704 71.24 20.83 61.43
CA LYS A 704 69.97 21.31 61.97
C LYS A 704 68.76 20.78 61.18
N PRO A 705 68.57 19.46 61.10
CA PRO A 705 67.53 18.85 60.24
C PRO A 705 66.11 19.32 60.60
N ASP A 706 65.79 19.42 61.89
CA ASP A 706 64.47 19.83 62.39
C ASP A 706 64.21 21.35 62.38
N GLN A 707 65.16 22.16 61.89
CA GLN A 707 64.99 23.61 61.86
C GLN A 707 63.86 23.98 60.89
N GLY A 708 62.80 24.61 61.43
CA GLY A 708 61.74 25.20 60.63
C GLY A 708 62.24 26.36 59.78
N LEU A 709 61.73 26.47 58.55
CA LEU A 709 62.15 27.48 57.59
C LEU A 709 61.00 28.46 57.30
N THR A 710 61.37 29.72 57.10
CA THR A 710 60.49 30.78 56.58
C THR A 710 60.32 30.63 55.06
N LEU A 711 59.32 31.31 54.48
CA LEU A 711 59.11 31.29 53.03
C LEU A 711 60.34 31.79 52.27
N THR A 712 60.93 32.91 52.69
CA THR A 712 62.12 33.50 52.07
C THR A 712 63.31 32.54 52.06
N GLU A 713 63.55 31.83 53.16
CA GLU A 713 64.62 30.84 53.25
C GLU A 713 64.39 29.66 52.29
N VAL A 714 63.15 29.16 52.20
CA VAL A 714 62.80 28.06 51.29
C VAL A 714 62.92 28.50 49.82
N VAL A 715 62.43 29.68 49.47
CA VAL A 715 62.53 30.23 48.10
C VAL A 715 63.99 30.37 47.69
N MET A 716 64.83 30.97 48.54
CA MET A 716 66.26 31.12 48.26
C MET A 716 66.95 29.77 48.05
N MET A 717 66.60 28.74 48.83
CA MET A 717 67.13 27.38 48.63
C MET A 717 66.70 26.79 47.28
N LEU A 718 65.42 26.91 46.90
CA LEU A 718 64.90 26.38 45.64
C LEU A 718 65.43 27.12 44.41
N VAL A 719 65.60 28.45 44.49
CA VAL A 719 66.21 29.27 43.42
C VAL A 719 67.68 28.90 43.23
N ASN A 720 68.45 28.78 44.33
CA ASN A 720 69.85 28.38 44.26
C ASN A 720 70.03 26.96 43.70
N ALA A 721 69.07 26.06 43.97
CA ALA A 721 69.03 24.72 43.39
C ALA A 721 68.55 24.69 41.93
N GLY A 722 68.11 25.83 41.37
CA GLY A 722 67.59 25.93 39.99
C GLY A 722 66.24 25.23 39.77
N ILE A 723 65.46 25.01 40.84
CA ILE A 723 64.17 24.32 40.80
C ILE A 723 63.05 25.27 40.38
N ILE A 724 63.14 26.52 40.84
CA ILE A 724 62.25 27.62 40.47
C ILE A 724 63.07 28.79 39.96
N ASP A 725 62.47 29.62 39.11
CA ASP A 725 63.05 30.89 38.66
C ASP A 725 63.10 31.91 39.81
N ASP A 726 63.84 33.00 39.63
CA ASP A 726 63.91 34.09 40.61
C ASP A 726 62.52 34.75 40.79
N VAL A 727 62.03 34.79 42.03
CA VAL A 727 60.70 35.30 42.39
C VAL A 727 60.85 36.29 43.53
N GLU A 728 60.38 37.53 43.31
CA GLU A 728 60.26 38.52 44.38
C GLU A 728 59.17 38.07 45.37
N VAL A 729 59.56 37.87 46.63
CA VAL A 729 58.63 37.54 47.73
C VAL A 729 58.25 38.84 48.42
N GLU A 730 56.98 39.25 48.35
CA GLU A 730 56.48 40.40 49.12
C GLU A 730 56.61 40.10 50.63
N GLU A 731 57.14 41.07 51.41
CA GLU A 731 57.32 40.97 52.86
C GLU A 731 55.97 40.88 53.61
N GLU A 732 55.32 39.72 53.59
CA GLU A 732 54.23 39.41 54.53
C GLU A 732 54.73 38.49 55.66
N ALA A 733 54.78 39.09 56.86
CA ALA A 733 55.05 38.50 58.17
C ALA A 733 56.46 37.91 58.41
N GLU A 734 57.44 38.78 58.73
CA GLU A 734 58.67 38.36 59.40
C GLU A 734 58.35 37.50 60.64
N GLY A 735 58.75 36.22 60.62
CA GLY A 735 58.81 35.35 61.80
C GLY A 735 57.89 34.12 61.82
N GLU A 736 57.00 33.93 60.84
CA GLU A 736 56.20 32.69 60.76
C GLU A 736 56.88 31.60 59.93
N TYR A 737 56.90 30.37 60.46
CA TYR A 737 57.43 29.22 59.74
C TYR A 737 56.47 28.73 58.66
N LEU A 738 57.00 28.45 57.46
CA LEU A 738 56.23 27.98 56.32
C LEU A 738 55.64 26.59 56.61
N THR A 739 54.35 26.41 56.40
CA THR A 739 53.72 25.09 56.46
C THR A 739 53.86 24.34 55.13
N ARG A 740 53.80 23.00 55.13
CA ARG A 740 53.84 22.21 53.89
C ARG A 740 52.72 22.57 52.92
N ALA A 741 51.52 22.89 53.43
CA ALA A 741 50.43 23.38 52.59
C ALA A 741 50.74 24.77 52.00
N GLY A 742 51.34 25.68 52.79
CA GLY A 742 51.78 26.99 52.30
C GLY A 742 52.88 26.87 51.24
N LEU A 743 53.80 25.91 51.38
CA LEU A 743 54.78 25.60 50.34
C LEU A 743 54.14 25.10 49.05
N ALA A 744 53.16 24.20 49.16
CA ALA A 744 52.43 23.71 48.00
C ALA A 744 51.65 24.83 47.29
N GLU A 745 51.03 25.73 48.05
CA GLU A 745 50.34 26.91 47.54
C GLU A 745 51.32 27.82 46.79
N PHE A 746 52.44 28.20 47.42
CA PHE A 746 53.48 29.01 46.78
C PHE A 746 53.99 28.36 45.48
N LEU A 747 54.40 27.09 45.53
CA LEU A 747 54.94 26.38 44.37
C LEU A 747 53.94 26.28 43.22
N ALA A 748 52.67 26.03 43.51
CA ALA A 748 51.63 25.88 42.48
C ALA A 748 51.42 27.15 41.65
N TYR A 749 51.74 28.32 42.21
CA TYR A 749 51.61 29.64 41.56
C TYR A 749 52.94 30.20 41.05
N THR A 750 54.02 29.40 41.06
CA THR A 750 55.24 29.78 40.33
C THR A 750 55.05 29.53 38.83
N PRO A 751 55.61 30.37 37.93
CA PRO A 751 55.34 30.29 36.49
C PRO A 751 55.57 28.90 35.88
N SER A 752 56.61 28.19 36.33
CA SER A 752 57.00 26.88 35.79
C SER A 752 56.02 25.76 36.18
N TYR A 753 55.49 25.77 37.41
CA TYR A 753 54.52 24.79 37.87
C TYR A 753 53.09 25.16 37.53
N GLU A 754 52.75 26.46 37.49
CA GLU A 754 51.43 26.93 37.06
C GLU A 754 51.13 26.44 35.64
N LEU A 755 52.06 26.62 34.68
CA LEU A 755 51.91 26.11 33.31
C LEU A 755 51.76 24.58 33.26
N LYS A 756 52.47 23.84 34.11
CA LYS A 756 52.35 22.37 34.21
C LYS A 756 50.99 21.96 34.78
N ILE A 757 50.48 22.69 35.78
CA ILE A 757 49.16 22.47 36.39
C ILE A 757 48.05 22.82 35.40
N GLU A 758 48.14 23.95 34.70
CA GLU A 758 47.22 24.33 33.63
C GLU A 758 47.17 23.26 32.55
N ARG A 759 48.34 22.76 32.13
CA ARG A 759 48.41 21.62 31.21
C ARG A 759 47.79 20.36 31.81
N LEU A 760 47.92 20.08 33.10
CA LEU A 760 47.34 18.91 33.78
C LEU A 760 45.79 18.98 33.85
N ILE A 761 45.22 20.14 34.10
CA ILE A 761 43.76 20.30 34.28
C ILE A 761 43.02 20.58 32.96
N ASN A 762 43.73 20.96 31.90
CA ASN A 762 43.12 21.21 30.60
C ASN A 762 42.70 19.89 29.92
N TRP A 763 41.39 19.62 29.82
CA TRP A 763 40.90 18.38 29.21
C TRP A 763 41.12 18.25 27.70
N GLU A 764 41.33 19.36 26.99
CA GLU A 764 41.47 19.38 25.53
C GLU A 764 42.93 19.33 25.06
N ALA A 765 43.89 19.50 25.97
CA ALA A 765 45.33 19.44 25.68
C ALA A 765 46.02 18.32 26.47
N GLY A 766 47.24 17.91 26.09
CA GLY A 766 48.10 17.04 26.90
C GLY A 766 47.64 15.58 27.07
N TYR A 767 46.69 15.12 26.26
CA TYR A 767 46.45 13.70 26.04
C TYR A 767 47.14 13.32 24.73
N ASP A 768 48.21 12.55 24.81
CA ASP A 768 48.92 12.08 23.61
C ASP A 768 48.03 11.04 22.92
N ARG A 769 47.42 11.43 21.80
CA ARG A 769 46.70 10.47 20.96
C ARG A 769 47.75 9.52 20.37
N PRO A 770 47.49 8.21 20.32
CA PRO A 770 48.32 7.33 19.51
C PRO A 770 48.39 7.93 18.09
N THR A 771 49.60 8.22 17.62
CA THR A 771 49.79 8.67 16.23
C THR A 771 49.24 7.59 15.30
N GLN A 772 48.36 7.98 14.38
CA GLN A 772 47.77 7.12 13.36
C GLN A 772 48.82 6.39 12.52
#